data_AF-A0A1R3IJA1-F1
#
_entry.id   AF-A0A1R3IJA1-F1
#
_cell.length_a   1.000
_cell.length_b   1.000
_cell.length_c   1.000
_cell.angle_alpha   90.00
_cell.angle_beta   90.00
_cell.angle_gamma   90.00
#
_symmetry.space_group_name_H-M   'P 1'
#
loop_
_entity.id
_entity.type
_entity.pdbx_description
1 polymer ?
#
loop_
_entity_poly.entity_id
_entity_poly.type
_entity_poly.pdbx_seq_one_letter_code
_entity_poly.pdbx_strand_id
1 'polypeptide(L)'
;MSNRLRDRSSSQVKRHNHHHETSKKVEAPAAAAAMPNYFTETLTCPFGELATNLSDLELRETAYEILVGACRTTGGKPLTYISQSERNSERAAAPTSTSSASLQRSLTSTAASKVKKALGLKSSRRRKANGESESESERVKKAVTIGELLRVQMGISEQTDSRVRRALLRVAAAQLGRKIESIVLPLEMLQQLKPSDFPNQGEYEAWQRRNLKLLEAGLLLHPLLPLEKTNTAPQRLRQIIRGALEKPMETGKNSESLQALRSIVLSLACRSFDGSVSETSHWADGLPLNLRIYQMLLEACFDVNDEASVIDEIDEVLELIKKTWVVLGMNQMLHNLCFLWILFSRYVATGQVEGDLLFAASNLLMEVEKDAKEMKDPDYLKILSSTLSAILGWAEKRLLAYHNYFHSDNTESMECVVSMGVLSAKIMVEDISHEYRRKRKEIDVAYERVDTYIRSSLRAAFGQIMEKVKSSKRSSKNQQNQLPSLSVLAQDVTTLAFSEKAMFSPILKRWHPLAAGAAVATLHSCYGNELKKFVSSIGELTPDILQVLRAADKLEKDLVQIAVENSVDSEDGGKSIIREMPPYEAESVISDLVKSWIKTRTDRLKEWVDRNLQQEVWDPRANKERFAPSAVEVLRIVDEALEAFFLLPISIHAALLPDLTDGIDKCLQHYISKAKSGCGTRSTFVPSMPALTRCSARSKLSGVFKKKEKFQIAQSRKSQVGTTNGNGSFGIPQLCCRINTLQHIRTELDFLAKRAIANLRKSESTHVDSIADGMGKAFELSAAACAEGIQQLCKATAYKELEHYLEVKAA
;
A
#
# COMPACT_ATOMS: atom_id res chain seq x y z
N MET A 1 -26.45 54.86 35.69
CA MET A 1 -26.69 54.33 34.33
C MET A 1 -27.08 52.85 34.46
N SER A 2 -28.23 52.50 33.91
CA SER A 2 -29.04 51.27 33.98
C SER A 2 -28.28 49.93 34.12
N ASN A 3 -28.52 49.15 35.19
CA ASN A 3 -29.42 47.95 35.29
C ASN A 3 -28.97 46.76 34.40
N ARG A 4 -28.97 45.45 34.77
CA ARG A 4 -29.41 44.65 35.92
C ARG A 4 -28.94 43.19 35.69
N LEU A 5 -28.60 42.48 36.78
CA LEU A 5 -28.98 41.10 37.16
C LEU A 5 -29.50 40.12 36.07
N ARG A 6 -29.05 38.85 36.07
CA ARG A 6 -29.67 37.72 36.82
C ARG A 6 -29.29 36.32 36.29
N ASP A 7 -28.82 35.55 37.26
CA ASP A 7 -28.78 34.10 37.51
C ASP A 7 -29.97 33.19 37.05
N ARG A 8 -29.73 31.85 37.13
CA ARG A 8 -30.65 30.67 37.14
C ARG A 8 -31.13 30.09 35.78
N SER A 9 -31.32 28.77 35.55
CA SER A 9 -31.19 27.51 36.31
C SER A 9 -31.65 26.31 35.44
N SER A 10 -31.11 25.09 35.67
CA SER A 10 -31.78 23.75 35.64
C SER A 10 -32.35 23.25 34.29
N SER A 11 -32.31 21.97 33.85
CA SER A 11 -32.57 20.71 34.55
C SER A 11 -32.29 19.48 33.66
N GLN A 12 -31.88 18.37 34.29
CA GLN A 12 -32.30 16.97 34.08
C GLN A 12 -32.06 16.23 32.74
N VAL A 13 -31.30 15.13 32.83
CA VAL A 13 -31.78 13.79 32.43
C VAL A 13 -31.37 12.75 33.48
N LYS A 14 -32.38 12.09 34.08
CA LYS A 14 -32.30 10.84 34.88
C LYS A 14 -32.36 9.66 33.87
N ARG A 15 -31.46 8.67 33.90
CA ARG A 15 -31.39 7.47 34.76
C ARG A 15 -32.27 6.30 34.25
N HIS A 16 -31.63 5.19 33.86
CA HIS A 16 -31.93 3.75 34.10
C HIS A 16 -31.49 2.90 32.90
N ASN A 17 -30.45 2.08 33.02
CA ASN A 17 -30.31 0.78 33.71
C ASN A 17 -30.60 -0.41 32.79
N HIS A 18 -29.52 -1.17 32.60
CA HIS A 18 -29.42 -2.49 32.02
C HIS A 18 -30.33 -3.52 32.68
N HIS A 19 -30.88 -4.42 31.86
CA HIS A 19 -31.19 -5.78 32.28
C HIS A 19 -30.33 -6.77 31.48
N HIS A 20 -29.67 -7.64 32.26
CA HIS A 20 -28.94 -8.84 31.87
C HIS A 20 -29.85 -9.89 31.25
N GLU A 21 -29.32 -10.73 30.34
CA GLU A 21 -29.42 -12.17 30.51
C GLU A 21 -28.32 -12.97 29.78
N THR A 22 -27.45 -13.55 30.61
CA THR A 22 -26.83 -14.89 30.55
C THR A 22 -26.19 -15.44 29.27
N SER A 23 -24.86 -15.49 29.37
CA SER A 23 -23.91 -16.29 28.59
C SER A 23 -24.11 -17.80 28.78
N LYS A 24 -24.19 -18.55 27.66
CA LYS A 24 -23.87 -19.98 27.61
C LYS A 24 -22.56 -20.17 26.84
N LYS A 25 -21.58 -20.73 27.54
CA LYS A 25 -20.28 -21.20 27.06
C LYS A 25 -20.51 -22.45 26.21
N VAL A 26 -20.01 -22.47 24.97
CA VAL A 26 -19.73 -23.71 24.22
C VAL A 26 -18.31 -23.58 23.69
N GLU A 27 -17.51 -24.60 23.99
CA GLU A 27 -16.09 -24.71 23.71
C GLU A 27 -15.79 -24.77 22.20
N ALA A 28 -14.67 -24.15 21.81
CA ALA A 28 -14.12 -24.24 20.46
C ALA A 28 -13.28 -25.52 20.29
N PRO A 29 -13.30 -26.18 19.12
CA PRO A 29 -12.19 -27.00 18.69
C PRO A 29 -11.26 -26.23 17.74
N ALA A 30 -9.98 -26.56 17.90
CA ALA A 30 -8.77 -26.17 17.19
C ALA A 30 -8.90 -25.64 15.75
N ALA A 31 -8.13 -24.59 15.50
CA ALA A 31 -7.85 -24.01 14.19
C ALA A 31 -7.13 -25.02 13.26
N ALA A 32 -7.82 -25.43 12.21
CA ALA A 32 -7.22 -25.97 11.00
C ALA A 32 -7.17 -24.85 9.95
N ALA A 33 -6.03 -24.71 9.28
CA ALA A 33 -5.76 -23.71 8.26
C ALA A 33 -6.85 -23.69 7.18
N ALA A 34 -7.60 -22.60 7.10
CA ALA A 34 -8.57 -22.37 6.03
C ALA A 34 -7.88 -21.64 4.87
N MET A 35 -7.88 -22.30 3.71
CA MET A 35 -7.55 -21.75 2.39
C MET A 35 -8.42 -20.51 2.09
N PRO A 36 -7.97 -19.58 1.23
CA PRO A 36 -8.72 -18.36 0.98
C PRO A 36 -10.07 -18.68 0.31
N ASN A 37 -11.16 -18.30 0.98
CA ASN A 37 -12.49 -18.28 0.40
C ASN A 37 -12.49 -17.35 -0.83
N TYR A 38 -12.78 -17.90 -2.01
CA TYR A 38 -13.15 -17.14 -3.20
C TYR A 38 -14.46 -16.41 -2.92
N PHE A 39 -14.40 -15.20 -2.38
CA PHE A 39 -15.54 -14.29 -2.42
C PHE A 39 -15.73 -13.86 -3.88
N THR A 40 -16.81 -14.31 -4.52
CA THR A 40 -17.30 -13.71 -5.77
C THR A 40 -17.65 -12.26 -5.47
N GLU A 41 -16.77 -11.34 -5.86
CA GLU A 41 -16.93 -9.90 -5.66
C GLU A 41 -18.06 -9.40 -6.58
N THR A 42 -19.20 -9.03 -6.00
CA THR A 42 -20.36 -8.55 -6.77
C THR A 42 -20.21 -7.06 -7.06
N LEU A 43 -20.04 -6.71 -8.33
CA LEU A 43 -20.06 -5.33 -8.81
C LEU A 43 -21.50 -4.79 -8.89
N THR A 44 -21.72 -3.56 -8.44
CA THR A 44 -23.01 -2.88 -8.61
C THR A 44 -23.20 -2.47 -10.07
N CYS A 45 -24.35 -2.78 -10.65
CA CYS A 45 -24.67 -2.41 -12.04
C CYS A 45 -24.78 -0.87 -12.19
N PRO A 46 -24.07 -0.26 -13.17
CA PRO A 46 -24.05 1.20 -13.36
C PRO A 46 -25.33 1.74 -14.00
N PHE A 47 -26.21 0.88 -14.50
CA PHE A 47 -27.46 1.27 -15.14
C PHE A 47 -28.56 1.59 -14.13
N GLY A 48 -28.34 1.42 -12.83
CA GLY A 48 -29.32 1.73 -11.79
C GLY A 48 -30.40 0.64 -11.60
N GLU A 49 -31.08 0.69 -10.46
CA GLU A 49 -32.14 -0.27 -10.10
C GLU A 49 -33.51 0.20 -10.60
N LEU A 50 -34.33 -0.74 -11.08
CA LEU A 50 -35.70 -0.47 -11.51
C LEU A 50 -36.65 -0.49 -10.29
N ALA A 51 -37.42 0.57 -10.11
CA ALA A 51 -38.35 0.70 -8.98
C ALA A 51 -39.53 -0.29 -9.01
N THR A 52 -39.80 -0.98 -10.13
CA THR A 52 -40.92 -1.93 -10.28
C THR A 52 -40.65 -3.34 -9.75
N ASN A 53 -39.46 -3.61 -9.18
CA ASN A 53 -39.05 -4.96 -8.76
C ASN A 53 -39.27 -6.00 -9.88
N LEU A 54 -38.84 -5.69 -11.11
CA LEU A 54 -38.78 -6.64 -12.22
C LEU A 54 -37.53 -7.51 -12.02
N SER A 55 -37.71 -8.83 -12.07
CA SER A 55 -36.60 -9.79 -12.00
C SER A 55 -35.81 -9.83 -13.31
N ASP A 56 -34.55 -10.26 -13.24
CA ASP A 56 -33.71 -10.44 -14.44
C ASP A 56 -34.32 -11.47 -15.42
N LEU A 57 -35.04 -12.48 -14.92
CA LEU A 57 -35.78 -13.43 -15.75
C LEU A 57 -36.91 -12.73 -16.53
N GLU A 58 -37.70 -11.90 -15.88
CA GLU A 58 -38.79 -11.14 -16.52
C GLU A 58 -38.25 -10.16 -17.58
N LEU A 59 -37.13 -9.49 -17.29
CA LEU A 59 -36.44 -8.62 -18.25
C LEU A 59 -35.88 -9.40 -19.43
N ARG A 60 -35.32 -10.60 -19.19
CA ARG A 60 -34.79 -11.48 -20.24
C ARG A 60 -35.88 -12.00 -21.17
N GLU A 61 -37.04 -12.39 -20.64
CA GLU A 61 -38.19 -12.76 -21.47
C GLU A 61 -38.68 -11.57 -22.32
N THR A 62 -38.72 -10.37 -21.73
CA THR A 62 -39.11 -9.14 -22.44
C THR A 62 -38.12 -8.79 -23.55
N ALA A 63 -36.82 -8.90 -23.27
CA ALA A 63 -35.76 -8.72 -24.25
C ALA A 63 -35.93 -9.70 -25.42
N TYR A 64 -36.23 -10.97 -25.14
CA TYR A 64 -36.47 -11.99 -26.17
C TYR A 64 -37.69 -11.65 -27.03
N GLU A 65 -38.79 -11.20 -26.42
CA GLU A 65 -40.02 -10.78 -27.12
C GLU A 65 -39.76 -9.62 -28.09
N ILE A 66 -39.00 -8.61 -27.64
CA ILE A 66 -38.57 -7.48 -28.48
C ILE A 66 -37.68 -7.97 -29.62
N LEU A 67 -36.70 -8.84 -29.34
CA LEU A 67 -35.78 -9.38 -30.34
C LEU A 67 -36.50 -10.16 -31.43
N VAL A 68 -37.36 -11.10 -31.05
CA VAL A 68 -38.14 -11.91 -32.00
C VAL A 68 -39.07 -11.01 -32.82
N GLY A 69 -39.69 -10.02 -32.19
CA GLY A 69 -40.55 -9.07 -32.87
C GLY A 69 -39.80 -8.18 -33.87
N ALA A 70 -38.63 -7.64 -33.50
CA ALA A 70 -37.78 -6.82 -34.37
C ALA A 70 -37.19 -7.61 -35.54
N CYS A 71 -36.95 -8.91 -35.37
CA CYS A 71 -36.46 -9.77 -36.45
C CYS A 71 -37.52 -10.07 -37.52
N ARG A 72 -38.81 -9.78 -37.27
CA ARG A 72 -39.93 -10.07 -38.18
C ARG A 72 -40.31 -8.94 -39.12
N THR A 73 -40.00 -7.70 -38.77
CA THR A 73 -40.41 -6.50 -39.53
C THR A 73 -39.72 -6.36 -40.89
N THR A 74 -38.87 -7.32 -41.28
CA THR A 74 -38.07 -7.30 -42.52
C THR A 74 -38.64 -8.14 -43.69
N GLY A 75 -39.90 -8.61 -43.64
CA GLY A 75 -40.51 -9.28 -44.80
C GLY A 75 -42.00 -9.60 -44.68
N GLY A 76 -42.80 -9.11 -45.64
CA GLY A 76 -44.27 -9.21 -45.68
C GLY A 76 -44.85 -10.55 -46.15
N LYS A 77 -44.34 -11.70 -45.70
CA LYS A 77 -44.99 -13.01 -45.96
C LYS A 77 -45.35 -13.74 -44.66
N PRO A 78 -46.55 -14.35 -44.57
CA PRO A 78 -46.98 -15.11 -43.40
C PRO A 78 -46.17 -16.41 -43.28
N LEU A 79 -45.71 -16.73 -42.06
CA LEU A 79 -45.14 -18.04 -41.75
C LEU A 79 -46.26 -19.07 -41.65
N THR A 80 -46.25 -20.06 -42.54
CA THR A 80 -47.00 -21.30 -42.36
C THR A 80 -46.34 -22.08 -41.23
N TYR A 81 -47.06 -22.27 -40.12
CA TYR A 81 -46.65 -23.18 -39.05
C TYR A 81 -46.70 -24.62 -39.59
N ILE A 82 -45.54 -25.27 -39.75
CA ILE A 82 -45.48 -26.70 -40.04
C ILE A 82 -45.25 -27.42 -38.71
N SER A 83 -46.26 -28.18 -38.28
CA SER A 83 -46.17 -29.11 -37.16
C SER A 83 -45.05 -30.14 -37.42
N GLN A 84 -44.22 -30.44 -36.41
CA GLN A 84 -43.16 -31.45 -36.50
C GLN A 84 -43.69 -32.91 -36.57
N SER A 85 -45.00 -33.12 -36.75
CA SER A 85 -45.60 -34.47 -36.81
C SER A 85 -45.69 -35.08 -38.21
N GLU A 86 -45.49 -34.33 -39.30
CA GLU A 86 -45.69 -34.85 -40.66
C GLU A 86 -44.57 -34.41 -41.60
N ARG A 87 -43.49 -35.21 -41.68
CA ARG A 87 -42.50 -35.04 -42.73
C ARG A 87 -41.93 -36.38 -43.18
N ASN A 88 -42.82 -37.26 -43.62
CA ASN A 88 -42.50 -38.42 -44.46
C ASN A 88 -43.47 -38.44 -45.64
N SER A 89 -43.22 -37.62 -46.66
CA SER A 89 -43.58 -37.93 -48.05
C SER A 89 -43.07 -36.85 -49.01
N GLU A 90 -42.28 -37.33 -49.99
CA GLU A 90 -42.12 -36.86 -51.37
C GLU A 90 -41.41 -35.53 -51.73
N ARG A 91 -40.47 -35.70 -52.67
CA ARG A 91 -39.59 -34.72 -53.30
C ARG A 91 -40.32 -33.94 -54.39
N ALA A 92 -40.17 -32.62 -54.42
CA ALA A 92 -40.28 -31.82 -55.65
C ALA A 92 -39.40 -30.55 -55.55
N ALA A 93 -38.84 -30.13 -56.68
CA ALA A 93 -37.72 -29.21 -56.81
C ALA A 93 -38.10 -27.73 -57.07
N ALA A 94 -37.28 -26.81 -56.50
CA ALA A 94 -36.95 -25.40 -56.88
C ALA A 94 -38.07 -24.33 -56.89
N PRO A 95 -37.79 -22.99 -56.82
CA PRO A 95 -36.50 -22.26 -56.93
C PRO A 95 -36.23 -21.18 -55.82
N THR A 96 -35.20 -20.38 -56.10
CA THR A 96 -34.37 -19.44 -55.31
C THR A 96 -35.01 -18.17 -54.71
N SER A 97 -34.45 -17.77 -53.54
CA SER A 97 -34.26 -16.43 -52.96
C SER A 97 -35.45 -15.47 -52.72
N THR A 98 -35.73 -15.15 -51.45
CA THR A 98 -35.54 -13.80 -50.82
C THR A 98 -36.16 -13.67 -49.41
N SER A 99 -35.32 -13.26 -48.45
CA SER A 99 -35.59 -12.38 -47.29
C SER A 99 -36.69 -12.68 -46.26
N SER A 100 -36.85 -13.91 -45.77
CA SER A 100 -37.63 -14.20 -44.54
C SER A 100 -36.81 -14.83 -43.39
N ALA A 101 -35.50 -15.05 -43.58
CA ALA A 101 -34.78 -16.10 -42.86
C ALA A 101 -33.66 -15.62 -41.91
N SER A 102 -33.77 -14.46 -41.23
CA SER A 102 -32.67 -14.04 -40.32
C SER A 102 -32.53 -14.96 -39.10
N LEU A 103 -33.65 -15.37 -38.47
CA LEU A 103 -33.66 -16.36 -37.38
C LEU A 103 -33.59 -17.82 -37.87
N GLN A 104 -33.85 -18.07 -39.17
CA GLN A 104 -33.82 -19.39 -39.80
C GLN A 104 -32.52 -19.66 -40.58
N ARG A 105 -31.57 -18.72 -40.57
CA ARG A 105 -30.26 -18.91 -41.18
C ARG A 105 -29.53 -20.03 -40.43
N SER A 106 -29.21 -21.09 -41.17
CA SER A 106 -28.42 -22.21 -40.68
C SER A 106 -27.00 -21.75 -40.33
N LEU A 107 -26.46 -22.26 -39.22
CA LEU A 107 -25.07 -22.03 -38.85
C LEU A 107 -24.15 -22.65 -39.92
N THR A 108 -23.54 -21.81 -40.76
CA THR A 108 -22.48 -22.23 -41.69
C THR A 108 -21.12 -21.92 -41.07
N SER A 109 -20.16 -22.84 -41.19
CA SER A 109 -18.87 -22.79 -40.48
C SER A 109 -18.12 -21.46 -40.62
N THR A 110 -17.97 -20.76 -39.49
CA THR A 110 -16.81 -19.99 -39.01
C THR A 110 -15.86 -19.42 -40.07
N ALA A 111 -16.21 -18.26 -40.63
CA ALA A 111 -15.22 -17.25 -40.95
C ALA A 111 -14.67 -16.65 -39.64
N ALA A 112 -13.45 -16.10 -39.64
CA ALA A 112 -12.91 -15.44 -38.46
C ALA A 112 -13.80 -14.23 -38.10
N SER A 113 -14.38 -14.24 -36.90
CA SER A 113 -15.29 -13.19 -36.43
C SER A 113 -14.61 -11.82 -36.43
N LYS A 114 -15.29 -10.80 -36.99
CA LYS A 114 -14.78 -9.42 -37.03
C LYS A 114 -14.81 -8.79 -35.65
N VAL A 115 -15.89 -9.01 -34.90
CA VAL A 115 -16.02 -8.52 -33.52
C VAL A 115 -14.99 -9.16 -32.61
N LYS A 116 -14.81 -10.50 -32.65
CA LYS A 116 -13.75 -11.15 -31.84
C LYS A 116 -12.37 -10.60 -32.18
N LYS A 117 -12.07 -10.39 -33.48
CA LYS A 117 -10.80 -9.82 -33.91
C LYS A 117 -10.60 -8.38 -33.42
N ALA A 118 -11.63 -7.54 -33.46
CA ALA A 118 -11.56 -6.16 -32.98
C ALA A 118 -11.36 -6.08 -31.47
N LEU A 119 -11.95 -7.02 -30.73
CA LEU A 119 -11.81 -7.12 -29.27
C LEU A 119 -10.52 -7.86 -28.85
N GLY A 120 -9.81 -8.51 -29.78
CA GLY A 120 -8.64 -9.32 -29.46
C GLY A 120 -8.97 -10.69 -28.85
N LEU A 121 -10.21 -11.17 -28.95
CA LEU A 121 -10.64 -12.47 -28.48
C LEU A 121 -10.15 -13.59 -29.41
N LYS A 122 -9.68 -14.69 -28.83
CA LYS A 122 -9.27 -15.88 -29.60
C LYS A 122 -10.53 -16.58 -30.15
N SER A 123 -10.49 -16.94 -31.44
CA SER A 123 -11.52 -17.83 -32.00
C SER A 123 -11.32 -19.22 -31.42
N SER A 124 -12.40 -19.87 -30.99
CA SER A 124 -12.33 -21.22 -30.42
C SER A 124 -11.87 -22.20 -31.51
N ARG A 125 -10.56 -22.48 -31.53
CA ARG A 125 -10.03 -23.58 -32.33
C ARG A 125 -10.51 -24.83 -31.63
N ARG A 126 -11.60 -25.45 -32.13
CA ARG A 126 -11.98 -26.81 -31.70
C ARG A 126 -10.71 -27.64 -31.67
N ARG A 127 -10.27 -28.02 -30.47
CA ARG A 127 -9.16 -28.95 -30.30
C ARG A 127 -9.54 -30.19 -31.10
N LYS A 128 -8.87 -30.43 -32.24
CA LYS A 128 -8.81 -31.76 -32.81
C LYS A 128 -8.15 -32.61 -31.73
N ALA A 129 -8.97 -33.34 -30.98
CA ALA A 129 -8.49 -34.43 -30.16
C ALA A 129 -7.83 -35.42 -31.14
N ASN A 130 -6.51 -35.48 -31.09
CA ASN A 130 -5.74 -36.52 -31.73
C ASN A 130 -5.95 -37.76 -30.84
N GLY A 131 -6.73 -38.72 -31.33
CA GLY A 131 -7.05 -39.94 -30.59
C GLY A 131 -8.16 -40.71 -31.29
N GLU A 132 -7.75 -41.76 -32.01
CA GLU A 132 -8.58 -42.69 -32.75
C GLU A 132 -9.71 -43.28 -31.90
N SER A 133 -10.96 -43.10 -32.32
CA SER A 133 -12.01 -44.12 -32.22
C SER A 133 -13.16 -43.72 -33.14
N GLU A 134 -13.30 -44.42 -34.26
CA GLU A 134 -14.58 -44.56 -34.95
C GLU A 134 -15.54 -45.28 -34.00
N SER A 135 -16.59 -44.60 -33.56
CA SER A 135 -17.81 -45.27 -33.11
C SER A 135 -19.00 -44.39 -33.46
N GLU A 136 -19.84 -44.94 -34.34
CA GLU A 136 -21.11 -44.41 -34.80
C GLU A 136 -22.00 -43.93 -33.65
N SER A 137 -22.39 -42.65 -33.70
CA SER A 137 -23.75 -42.28 -33.34
C SER A 137 -24.20 -41.14 -34.26
N GLU A 138 -24.70 -41.51 -35.44
CA GLU A 138 -25.57 -40.67 -36.25
C GLU A 138 -26.89 -40.42 -35.49
N ARG A 139 -26.85 -39.54 -34.48
CA ARG A 139 -28.03 -38.75 -34.13
C ARG A 139 -28.03 -37.55 -35.06
N VAL A 140 -28.95 -37.56 -36.02
CA VAL A 140 -29.33 -36.47 -36.92
C VAL A 140 -29.04 -35.12 -36.25
N LYS A 141 -27.90 -34.51 -36.59
CA LYS A 141 -27.55 -33.16 -36.14
C LYS A 141 -28.54 -32.21 -36.81
N LYS A 142 -29.65 -31.91 -36.14
CA LYS A 142 -30.55 -30.80 -36.51
C LYS A 142 -29.67 -29.58 -36.76
N ALA A 143 -29.77 -28.98 -37.94
CA ALA A 143 -29.12 -27.70 -38.22
C ALA A 143 -29.64 -26.69 -37.19
N VAL A 144 -28.84 -26.36 -36.18
CA VAL A 144 -29.17 -25.33 -35.20
C VAL A 144 -29.20 -24.02 -35.97
N THR A 145 -30.28 -23.26 -35.82
CA THR A 145 -30.43 -21.93 -36.42
C THR A 145 -29.98 -20.86 -35.42
N ILE A 146 -29.64 -19.67 -35.89
CA ILE A 146 -29.27 -18.54 -35.00
C ILE A 146 -30.42 -18.22 -34.02
N GLY A 147 -31.68 -18.38 -34.44
CA GLY A 147 -32.82 -18.19 -33.54
C GLY A 147 -32.90 -19.23 -32.42
N GLU A 148 -32.48 -20.47 -32.67
CA GLU A 148 -32.40 -21.52 -31.66
C GLU A 148 -31.21 -21.30 -30.73
N LEU A 149 -30.07 -20.84 -31.26
CA LEU A 149 -28.92 -20.43 -30.46
C LEU A 149 -29.31 -19.31 -29.48
N LEU A 150 -29.92 -18.22 -29.95
CA LEU A 150 -30.38 -17.12 -29.12
C LEU A 150 -31.37 -17.56 -28.03
N ARG A 151 -32.29 -18.47 -28.36
CA ARG A 151 -33.24 -19.04 -27.40
C ARG A 151 -32.49 -19.75 -26.26
N VAL A 152 -31.52 -20.59 -26.61
CA VAL A 152 -30.69 -21.32 -25.65
C VAL A 152 -29.85 -20.36 -24.82
N GLN A 153 -29.14 -19.41 -25.45
CA GLN A 153 -28.29 -18.45 -24.76
C GLN A 153 -29.07 -17.54 -23.79
N MET A 154 -30.31 -17.20 -24.13
CA MET A 154 -31.20 -16.44 -23.24
C MET A 154 -31.99 -17.32 -22.26
N GLY A 155 -31.74 -18.63 -22.18
CA GLY A 155 -32.43 -19.52 -21.25
C GLY A 155 -33.96 -19.60 -21.44
N ILE A 156 -34.47 -19.32 -22.64
CA ILE A 156 -35.90 -19.30 -22.92
C ILE A 156 -36.38 -20.71 -23.25
N SER A 157 -37.47 -21.17 -22.62
CA SER A 157 -38.03 -22.49 -22.90
C SER A 157 -38.65 -22.56 -24.31
N GLU A 158 -38.68 -23.74 -24.93
CA GLU A 158 -39.34 -23.96 -26.24
C GLU A 158 -40.84 -23.61 -26.18
N GLN A 159 -41.48 -23.88 -25.04
CA GLN A 159 -42.88 -23.51 -24.82
C GLN A 159 -43.07 -21.99 -24.84
N THR A 160 -42.21 -21.25 -24.12
CA THR A 160 -42.22 -19.78 -24.09
C THR A 160 -41.96 -19.21 -25.49
N ASP A 161 -40.95 -19.71 -26.20
CA ASP A 161 -40.66 -19.28 -27.58
C ASP A 161 -41.87 -19.50 -28.51
N SER A 162 -42.48 -20.69 -28.47
CA SER A 162 -43.65 -20.99 -29.30
C SER A 162 -44.83 -20.05 -29.01
N ARG A 163 -45.02 -19.69 -27.73
CA ARG A 163 -46.04 -18.76 -27.26
C ARG A 163 -45.77 -17.35 -27.78
N VAL A 164 -44.53 -16.87 -27.66
CA VAL A 164 -44.08 -15.55 -28.14
C VAL A 164 -44.25 -15.45 -29.65
N ARG A 165 -43.77 -16.43 -30.43
CA ARG A 165 -43.92 -16.44 -31.89
C ARG A 165 -45.38 -16.41 -32.33
N ARG A 166 -46.25 -17.18 -31.67
CA ARG A 166 -47.70 -17.22 -31.93
C ARG A 166 -48.36 -15.90 -31.55
N ALA A 167 -48.02 -15.33 -30.40
CA ALA A 167 -48.52 -14.02 -29.97
C ALA A 167 -48.19 -12.95 -31.01
N LEU A 168 -46.92 -12.86 -31.40
CA LEU A 168 -46.44 -11.90 -32.39
C LEU A 168 -47.08 -12.11 -33.77
N LEU A 169 -47.46 -13.35 -34.15
CA LEU A 169 -48.25 -13.60 -35.37
C LEU A 169 -49.64 -12.97 -35.28
N ARG A 170 -50.33 -13.13 -34.15
CA ARG A 170 -51.64 -12.52 -33.90
C ARG A 170 -51.55 -10.99 -33.83
N VAL A 171 -50.49 -10.45 -33.21
CA VAL A 171 -50.24 -9.00 -33.14
C VAL A 171 -50.01 -8.41 -34.52
N ALA A 172 -49.14 -9.02 -35.34
CA ALA A 172 -48.88 -8.55 -36.70
C ALA A 172 -50.14 -8.55 -37.58
N ALA A 173 -51.00 -9.57 -37.44
CA ALA A 173 -52.29 -9.62 -38.14
C ALA A 173 -53.26 -8.53 -37.65
N ALA A 174 -53.31 -8.27 -36.33
CA ALA A 174 -54.19 -7.26 -35.75
C ALA A 174 -53.76 -5.82 -36.06
N GLN A 175 -52.46 -5.57 -36.20
CA GLN A 175 -51.88 -4.24 -36.44
C GLN A 175 -51.53 -3.98 -37.91
N LEU A 176 -52.09 -4.79 -38.84
CA LEU A 176 -51.89 -4.65 -40.29
C LEU A 176 -50.41 -4.63 -40.72
N GLY A 177 -49.56 -5.37 -40.02
CA GLY A 177 -48.12 -5.42 -40.32
C GLY A 177 -47.35 -4.14 -39.99
N ARG A 178 -47.89 -3.25 -39.14
CA ARG A 178 -47.14 -2.13 -38.56
C ARG A 178 -45.82 -2.62 -37.97
N LYS A 179 -44.78 -1.78 -38.09
CA LYS A 179 -43.45 -2.10 -37.57
C LYS A 179 -43.47 -2.13 -36.04
N ILE A 180 -42.60 -2.93 -35.43
CA ILE A 180 -42.63 -3.15 -33.98
C ILE A 180 -42.33 -1.88 -33.19
N GLU A 181 -41.52 -0.99 -33.75
CA GLU A 181 -41.22 0.32 -33.17
C GLU A 181 -42.44 1.24 -33.10
N SER A 182 -43.51 0.96 -33.84
CA SER A 182 -44.77 1.73 -33.83
C SER A 182 -45.84 1.14 -32.89
N ILE A 183 -45.48 0.13 -32.10
CA ILE A 183 -46.40 -0.67 -31.29
C ILE A 183 -45.93 -0.71 -29.84
N VAL A 184 -46.87 -0.63 -28.90
CA VAL A 184 -46.61 -0.93 -27.49
C VAL A 184 -46.73 -2.44 -27.26
N LEU A 185 -45.60 -3.14 -27.33
CA LEU A 185 -45.57 -4.61 -27.33
C LEU A 185 -46.28 -5.25 -26.13
N PRO A 186 -46.07 -4.84 -24.86
CA PRO A 186 -46.75 -5.45 -23.72
C PRO A 186 -48.28 -5.32 -23.80
N LEU A 187 -48.79 -4.20 -24.31
CA LEU A 187 -50.22 -3.97 -24.48
C LEU A 187 -50.82 -4.89 -25.55
N GLU A 188 -50.14 -5.04 -26.68
CA GLU A 188 -50.61 -5.94 -27.74
C GLU A 188 -50.57 -7.41 -27.32
N MET A 189 -49.54 -7.80 -26.56
CA MET A 189 -49.45 -9.16 -26.01
C MET A 189 -50.59 -9.44 -25.04
N LEU A 190 -50.92 -8.48 -24.15
CA LEU A 190 -52.09 -8.55 -23.28
C LEU A 190 -53.40 -8.77 -24.07
N GLN A 191 -53.54 -8.14 -25.24
CA GLN A 191 -54.76 -8.25 -26.05
C GLN A 191 -54.88 -9.56 -26.87
N GLN A 192 -53.77 -10.18 -27.27
CA GLN A 192 -53.79 -11.34 -28.18
C GLN A 192 -53.67 -12.70 -27.50
N LEU A 193 -53.16 -12.76 -26.27
CA LEU A 193 -53.00 -13.99 -25.50
C LEU A 193 -54.16 -14.20 -24.52
N LYS A 194 -54.64 -15.43 -24.43
CA LYS A 194 -55.75 -15.85 -23.55
C LYS A 194 -55.22 -16.79 -22.45
N PRO A 195 -55.94 -16.96 -21.32
CA PRO A 195 -55.56 -17.94 -20.30
C PRO A 195 -55.32 -19.36 -20.86
N SER A 196 -56.04 -19.75 -21.91
CA SER A 196 -55.89 -21.03 -22.60
C SER A 196 -54.56 -21.22 -23.34
N ASP A 197 -53.79 -20.16 -23.56
CA ASP A 197 -52.46 -20.24 -24.18
C ASP A 197 -51.35 -20.59 -23.15
N PHE A 198 -51.71 -20.77 -21.86
CA PHE A 198 -50.82 -21.03 -20.75
C PHE A 198 -51.09 -22.40 -20.12
N PRO A 199 -50.06 -23.07 -19.57
CA PRO A 199 -50.21 -24.39 -18.95
C PRO A 199 -50.99 -24.34 -17.63
N ASN A 200 -50.90 -23.24 -16.90
CA ASN A 200 -51.61 -23.03 -15.64
C ASN A 200 -52.01 -21.56 -15.47
N GLN A 201 -53.00 -21.32 -14.61
CA GLN A 201 -53.53 -20.00 -14.31
C GLN A 201 -52.50 -19.09 -13.62
N GLY A 202 -51.60 -19.66 -12.79
CA GLY A 202 -50.57 -18.91 -12.09
C GLY A 202 -49.55 -18.26 -13.02
N GLU A 203 -49.10 -18.97 -14.05
CA GLU A 203 -48.20 -18.45 -15.10
C GLU A 203 -48.86 -17.35 -15.92
N TYR A 204 -50.16 -17.48 -16.22
CA TYR A 204 -50.91 -16.44 -16.91
C TYR A 204 -50.98 -15.17 -16.06
N GLU A 205 -51.30 -15.29 -14.76
CA GLU A 205 -51.34 -14.14 -13.85
C GLU A 205 -49.97 -13.50 -13.63
N ALA A 206 -48.91 -14.31 -13.53
CA ALA A 206 -47.53 -13.82 -13.44
C ALA A 206 -47.13 -13.06 -14.72
N TRP A 207 -47.43 -13.61 -15.89
CA TRP A 207 -47.19 -12.95 -17.17
C TRP A 207 -48.00 -11.65 -17.31
N GLN A 208 -49.27 -11.64 -16.89
CA GLN A 208 -50.10 -10.43 -16.92
C GLN A 208 -49.52 -9.35 -16.01
N ARG A 209 -49.13 -9.72 -14.78
CA ARG A 209 -48.47 -8.83 -13.81
C ARG A 209 -47.16 -8.26 -14.36
N ARG A 210 -46.34 -9.08 -15.01
CA ARG A 210 -45.08 -8.67 -15.67
C ARG A 210 -45.33 -7.59 -16.71
N ASN A 211 -46.30 -7.79 -17.62
CA ASN A 211 -46.62 -6.82 -18.68
C ASN A 211 -47.15 -5.49 -18.12
N LEU A 212 -47.96 -5.53 -17.07
CA LEU A 212 -48.43 -4.32 -16.40
C LEU A 212 -47.28 -3.56 -15.70
N LYS A 213 -46.37 -4.27 -15.02
CA LYS A 213 -45.15 -3.69 -14.44
C LYS A 213 -44.24 -3.07 -15.51
N LEU A 214 -44.13 -3.67 -16.69
CA LEU A 214 -43.36 -3.11 -17.80
C LEU A 214 -43.98 -1.80 -18.31
N LEU A 215 -45.31 -1.75 -18.46
CA LEU A 215 -46.02 -0.52 -18.82
C LEU A 215 -45.85 0.57 -17.75
N GLU A 216 -45.89 0.20 -16.46
CA GLU A 216 -45.59 1.12 -15.36
C GLU A 216 -44.14 1.63 -15.42
N ALA A 217 -43.16 0.74 -15.58
CA ALA A 217 -41.75 1.09 -15.65
C ALA A 217 -41.48 2.06 -16.81
N GLY A 218 -41.97 1.74 -18.01
CA GLY A 218 -41.68 2.50 -19.22
C GLY A 218 -42.46 3.79 -19.38
N LEU A 219 -43.74 3.82 -18.99
CA LEU A 219 -44.61 4.99 -19.26
C LEU A 219 -44.77 5.91 -18.05
N LEU A 220 -44.54 5.42 -16.83
CA LEU A 220 -44.76 6.19 -15.60
C LEU A 220 -43.49 6.54 -14.85
N LEU A 221 -42.55 5.59 -14.76
CA LEU A 221 -41.33 5.76 -13.96
C LEU A 221 -40.14 6.27 -14.78
N HIS A 222 -39.98 5.71 -15.98
CA HIS A 222 -38.87 5.99 -16.88
C HIS A 222 -39.35 6.36 -18.29
N PRO A 223 -40.25 7.33 -18.46
CA PRO A 223 -40.65 7.76 -19.79
C PRO A 223 -39.53 8.57 -20.45
N LEU A 224 -39.31 8.36 -21.76
CA LEU A 224 -38.40 9.21 -22.54
C LEU A 224 -38.82 10.69 -22.50
N LEU A 225 -40.14 10.92 -22.58
CA LEU A 225 -40.74 12.25 -22.53
C LEU A 225 -41.29 12.54 -21.13
N PRO A 226 -40.87 13.65 -20.48
CA PRO A 226 -41.40 14.03 -19.18
C PRO A 226 -42.93 14.09 -19.15
N LEU A 227 -43.52 13.65 -18.03
CA LEU A 227 -44.96 13.67 -17.83
C LEU A 227 -45.43 15.07 -17.43
N GLU A 228 -46.40 15.61 -18.15
CA GLU A 228 -47.01 16.89 -17.82
C GLU A 228 -47.89 16.78 -16.56
N LYS A 229 -47.77 17.75 -15.65
CA LYS A 229 -48.52 17.77 -14.37
C LYS A 229 -50.03 17.93 -14.55
N THR A 230 -50.46 18.47 -15.69
CA THR A 230 -51.87 18.67 -16.08
C THR A 230 -52.51 17.39 -16.63
N ASN A 231 -51.71 16.40 -17.02
CA ASN A 231 -52.22 15.18 -17.65
C ASN A 231 -52.76 14.22 -16.58
N THR A 232 -54.02 13.82 -16.73
CA THR A 232 -54.67 12.83 -15.83
C THR A 232 -54.37 11.38 -16.22
N ALA A 233 -53.85 11.13 -17.43
CA ALA A 233 -53.56 9.80 -17.94
C ALA A 233 -52.56 9.00 -17.07
N PRO A 234 -51.46 9.57 -16.54
CA PRO A 234 -50.55 8.85 -15.66
C PRO A 234 -51.22 8.37 -14.36
N GLN A 235 -52.08 9.20 -13.75
CA GLN A 235 -52.79 8.84 -12.52
C GLN A 235 -53.82 7.74 -12.79
N ARG A 236 -54.54 7.83 -13.92
CA ARG A 236 -55.48 6.78 -14.34
C ARG A 236 -54.77 5.46 -14.63
N LEU A 237 -53.60 5.49 -15.28
CA LEU A 237 -52.80 4.29 -15.53
C LEU A 237 -52.39 3.61 -14.21
N ARG A 238 -51.92 4.39 -13.21
CA ARG A 238 -51.60 3.85 -11.87
C ARG A 238 -52.81 3.20 -11.20
N GLN A 239 -54.00 3.80 -11.33
CA GLN A 239 -55.23 3.23 -10.76
C GLN A 239 -55.60 1.90 -11.43
N ILE A 240 -55.52 1.82 -12.77
CA ILE A 240 -55.80 0.58 -13.52
C ILE A 240 -54.80 -0.51 -13.13
N ILE A 241 -53.51 -0.20 -13.10
CA ILE A 241 -52.46 -1.17 -12.75
C ILE A 241 -52.64 -1.66 -11.32
N ARG A 242 -52.89 -0.78 -10.35
CA ARG A 242 -53.13 -1.19 -8.96
C ARG A 242 -54.37 -2.10 -8.84
N GLY A 243 -55.47 -1.75 -9.50
CA GLY A 243 -56.67 -2.60 -9.52
C GLY A 243 -56.40 -3.97 -10.16
N ALA A 244 -55.59 -4.01 -11.22
CA ALA A 244 -55.19 -5.22 -11.92
C ALA A 244 -54.25 -6.12 -11.11
N LEU A 245 -53.46 -5.54 -10.20
CA LEU A 245 -52.60 -6.29 -9.27
C LEU A 245 -53.40 -6.96 -8.14
N GLU A 246 -54.51 -6.33 -7.72
CA GLU A 246 -55.43 -6.87 -6.70
C GLU A 246 -56.38 -7.93 -7.29
N LYS A 247 -56.87 -7.72 -8.51
CA LYS A 247 -57.73 -8.68 -9.23
C LYS A 247 -57.30 -8.78 -10.70
N PRO A 248 -57.07 -10.00 -11.25
CA PRO A 248 -56.67 -10.16 -12.65
C PRO A 248 -57.64 -9.49 -13.61
N MET A 249 -57.13 -8.71 -14.57
CA MET A 249 -57.98 -8.04 -15.58
C MET A 249 -58.47 -9.05 -16.62
N GLU A 250 -59.68 -8.83 -17.13
CA GLU A 250 -60.20 -9.57 -18.26
C GLU A 250 -59.54 -9.09 -19.58
N THR A 251 -58.72 -9.94 -20.21
CA THR A 251 -57.97 -9.57 -21.43
C THR A 251 -58.74 -9.74 -22.75
N GLY A 252 -60.06 -9.91 -22.69
CA GLY A 252 -60.89 -10.04 -23.89
C GLY A 252 -60.87 -8.76 -24.74
N LYS A 253 -60.87 -8.91 -26.08
CA LYS A 253 -60.87 -7.77 -27.03
C LYS A 253 -62.03 -6.77 -26.84
N ASN A 254 -63.10 -7.18 -26.15
CA ASN A 254 -64.29 -6.38 -25.87
C ASN A 254 -64.42 -5.98 -24.39
N SER A 255 -63.40 -6.21 -23.56
CA SER A 255 -63.44 -5.79 -22.16
C SER A 255 -63.25 -4.27 -22.08
N GLU A 256 -64.18 -3.58 -21.43
CA GLU A 256 -64.10 -2.13 -21.18
C GLU A 256 -62.80 -1.76 -20.46
N SER A 257 -62.33 -2.63 -19.55
CA SER A 257 -61.09 -2.44 -18.79
C SER A 257 -59.84 -2.43 -19.68
N LEU A 258 -59.77 -3.32 -20.67
CA LEU A 258 -58.66 -3.40 -21.62
C LEU A 258 -58.71 -2.23 -22.64
N GLN A 259 -59.90 -1.81 -23.06
CA GLN A 259 -60.07 -0.67 -23.95
C GLN A 259 -59.67 0.64 -23.27
N ALA A 260 -60.02 0.82 -21.99
CA ALA A 260 -59.58 1.94 -21.17
C ALA A 260 -58.04 1.96 -21.01
N LEU A 261 -57.44 0.80 -20.69
CA LEU A 261 -55.98 0.66 -20.61
C LEU A 261 -55.32 1.03 -21.95
N ARG A 262 -55.82 0.49 -23.07
CA ARG A 262 -55.30 0.77 -24.42
C ARG A 262 -55.32 2.26 -24.77
N SER A 263 -56.45 2.93 -24.53
CA SER A 263 -56.56 4.37 -24.81
C SER A 263 -55.54 5.19 -24.02
N ILE A 264 -55.34 4.87 -22.74
CA ILE A 264 -54.41 5.58 -21.86
C ILE A 264 -52.96 5.29 -22.27
N VAL A 265 -52.61 4.02 -22.46
CA VAL A 265 -51.26 3.60 -22.83
C VAL A 265 -50.83 4.20 -24.16
N LEU A 266 -51.68 4.15 -25.19
CA LEU A 266 -51.36 4.76 -26.49
C LEU A 266 -51.21 6.28 -26.39
N SER A 267 -52.02 6.96 -25.57
CA SER A 267 -51.88 8.41 -25.34
C SER A 267 -50.55 8.80 -24.68
N LEU A 268 -49.97 7.90 -23.88
CA LEU A 268 -48.70 8.13 -23.20
C LEU A 268 -47.50 7.73 -24.08
N ALA A 269 -47.61 6.62 -24.83
CA ALA A 269 -46.51 6.07 -25.62
C ALA A 269 -46.32 6.77 -26.98
N CYS A 270 -47.38 7.26 -27.62
CA CYS A 270 -47.29 7.85 -28.96
C CYS A 270 -47.07 9.38 -28.95
N ARG A 271 -46.50 9.92 -27.87
CA ARG A 271 -46.19 11.35 -27.73
C ARG A 271 -44.94 11.72 -28.53
N SER A 272 -44.88 12.93 -29.05
CA SER A 272 -43.69 13.50 -29.70
C SER A 272 -43.27 14.81 -29.04
N PHE A 273 -42.05 15.29 -29.31
CA PHE A 273 -41.55 16.58 -28.83
C PHE A 273 -42.23 17.80 -29.49
N ASP A 274 -42.79 17.63 -30.69
CA ASP A 274 -43.46 18.68 -31.47
C ASP A 274 -45.00 18.69 -31.31
N GLY A 275 -45.56 17.76 -30.53
CA GLY A 275 -47.00 17.60 -30.32
C GLY A 275 -47.75 16.88 -31.45
N SER A 276 -47.05 16.41 -32.49
CA SER A 276 -47.61 15.54 -33.54
C SER A 276 -47.78 14.08 -33.06
N VAL A 277 -48.48 13.25 -33.85
CA VAL A 277 -48.58 11.82 -33.55
C VAL A 277 -47.28 11.15 -34.00
N SER A 278 -46.51 10.65 -33.04
CA SER A 278 -45.25 9.95 -33.31
C SER A 278 -45.50 8.68 -34.11
N GLU A 279 -44.70 8.44 -35.17
CA GLU A 279 -44.68 7.15 -35.88
C GLU A 279 -44.09 6.03 -35.01
N THR A 280 -43.36 6.40 -33.94
CA THR A 280 -42.74 5.49 -32.97
C THR A 280 -43.48 5.52 -31.62
N SER A 281 -43.62 4.35 -31.00
CA SER A 281 -44.20 4.19 -29.66
C SER A 281 -43.09 4.14 -28.61
N HIS A 282 -42.98 5.21 -27.83
CA HIS A 282 -42.01 5.38 -26.75
C HIS A 282 -42.50 4.69 -25.47
N TRP A 283 -42.16 3.41 -25.30
CA TRP A 283 -42.54 2.62 -24.12
C TRP A 283 -41.37 1.89 -23.45
N ALA A 284 -40.26 1.68 -24.16
CA ALA A 284 -39.10 0.91 -23.69
C ALA A 284 -37.76 1.62 -23.91
N ASP A 285 -37.78 2.89 -24.31
CA ASP A 285 -36.63 3.68 -24.74
C ASP A 285 -36.17 4.72 -23.70
N GLY A 286 -36.88 4.84 -22.58
CA GLY A 286 -36.47 5.68 -21.47
C GLY A 286 -35.50 5.01 -20.50
N LEU A 287 -34.61 5.82 -19.92
CA LEU A 287 -33.55 5.37 -19.03
C LEU A 287 -34.05 5.21 -17.57
N PRO A 288 -33.65 4.15 -16.86
CA PRO A 288 -32.70 3.10 -17.25
C PRO A 288 -33.34 1.81 -17.79
N LEU A 289 -34.66 1.78 -18.03
CA LEU A 289 -35.38 0.57 -18.45
C LEU A 289 -34.77 -0.02 -19.74
N ASN A 290 -34.51 0.83 -20.72
CA ASN A 290 -33.90 0.41 -21.98
C ASN A 290 -32.55 -0.30 -21.79
N LEU A 291 -31.65 0.24 -20.96
CA LEU A 291 -30.32 -0.32 -20.70
C LEU A 291 -30.41 -1.67 -20.00
N ARG A 292 -31.35 -1.82 -19.05
CA ARG A 292 -31.55 -3.09 -18.34
C ARG A 292 -32.08 -4.17 -19.28
N ILE A 293 -33.00 -3.84 -20.18
CA ILE A 293 -33.46 -4.76 -21.23
C ILE A 293 -32.32 -5.08 -22.21
N TYR A 294 -31.56 -4.07 -22.63
CA TYR A 294 -30.45 -4.24 -23.55
C TYR A 294 -29.31 -5.09 -22.96
N GLN A 295 -29.05 -4.96 -21.66
CA GLN A 295 -28.12 -5.82 -20.94
C GLN A 295 -28.50 -7.30 -21.07
N MET A 296 -29.78 -7.64 -20.90
CA MET A 296 -30.27 -9.02 -21.07
C MET A 296 -30.11 -9.54 -22.50
N LEU A 297 -30.17 -8.67 -23.51
CA LEU A 297 -29.88 -9.05 -24.90
C LEU A 297 -28.40 -9.37 -25.10
N LEU A 298 -27.51 -8.55 -24.56
CA LEU A 298 -26.07 -8.73 -24.68
C LEU A 298 -25.54 -9.93 -23.87
N GLU A 299 -26.26 -10.38 -22.83
CA GLU A 299 -25.98 -11.65 -22.16
C GLU A 299 -26.01 -12.85 -23.12
N ALA A 300 -26.78 -12.77 -24.21
CA ALA A 300 -26.85 -13.83 -25.23
C ALA A 300 -25.56 -13.99 -26.05
N CYS A 301 -24.58 -13.10 -25.90
CA CYS A 301 -23.27 -13.20 -26.53
C CYS A 301 -22.29 -14.15 -25.81
N PHE A 302 -22.65 -14.66 -24.64
CA PHE A 302 -21.83 -15.56 -23.82
C PHE A 302 -22.45 -16.95 -23.78
N ASP A 303 -21.63 -18.00 -23.62
CA ASP A 303 -22.11 -19.38 -23.55
C ASP A 303 -22.80 -19.65 -22.20
N VAL A 304 -24.00 -20.23 -22.21
CA VAL A 304 -24.72 -20.62 -20.98
C VAL A 304 -23.93 -21.61 -20.12
N ASN A 305 -23.12 -22.48 -20.74
CA ASN A 305 -22.36 -23.51 -20.03
C ASN A 305 -21.02 -22.97 -19.51
N ASP A 306 -20.52 -21.91 -20.13
CA ASP A 306 -19.24 -21.28 -19.80
C ASP A 306 -19.39 -19.75 -19.91
N GLU A 307 -19.79 -19.13 -18.80
CA GLU A 307 -20.14 -17.70 -18.74
C GLU A 307 -18.99 -16.75 -19.12
N ALA A 308 -17.76 -17.26 -19.13
CA ALA A 308 -16.58 -16.50 -19.50
C ALA A 308 -16.35 -16.53 -21.03
N SER A 309 -16.83 -17.59 -21.71
CA SER A 309 -16.64 -17.77 -23.14
C SER A 309 -17.63 -16.98 -24.00
N VAL A 310 -17.09 -16.22 -24.96
CA VAL A 310 -17.90 -15.54 -25.98
C VAL A 310 -18.20 -16.50 -27.14
N ILE A 311 -19.46 -16.59 -27.56
CA ILE A 311 -19.91 -17.47 -28.65
C ILE A 311 -19.21 -17.15 -29.98
N ASP A 312 -19.02 -18.15 -30.84
CA ASP A 312 -18.37 -17.94 -32.14
C ASP A 312 -19.22 -17.12 -33.12
N GLU A 313 -20.55 -17.17 -32.99
CA GLU A 313 -21.53 -16.47 -33.82
C GLU A 313 -21.90 -15.06 -33.31
N ILE A 314 -20.97 -14.41 -32.60
CA ILE A 314 -21.20 -13.09 -32.00
C ILE A 314 -21.54 -12.02 -33.05
N ASP A 315 -20.94 -12.08 -34.25
CA ASP A 315 -21.24 -11.11 -35.32
C ASP A 315 -22.71 -11.18 -35.74
N GLU A 316 -23.22 -12.38 -35.98
CA GLU A 316 -24.62 -12.60 -36.35
C GLU A 316 -25.59 -12.26 -35.21
N VAL A 317 -25.22 -12.60 -33.96
CA VAL A 317 -26.04 -12.26 -32.79
C VAL A 317 -26.14 -10.76 -32.58
N LEU A 318 -25.02 -10.03 -32.66
CA LEU A 318 -25.02 -8.57 -32.54
C LEU A 318 -25.77 -7.90 -33.69
N GLU A 319 -25.72 -8.44 -34.92
CA GLU A 319 -26.55 -7.96 -36.03
C GLU A 319 -28.06 -8.09 -35.77
N LEU A 320 -28.49 -9.16 -35.11
CA LEU A 320 -29.89 -9.32 -34.71
C LEU A 320 -30.28 -8.40 -33.56
N ILE A 321 -29.40 -8.27 -32.56
CA ILE A 321 -29.60 -7.33 -31.43
C ILE A 321 -29.70 -5.89 -31.94
N LYS A 322 -28.92 -5.49 -32.95
CA LYS A 322 -29.01 -4.15 -33.56
C LYS A 322 -30.40 -3.81 -34.10
N LYS A 323 -31.23 -4.81 -34.46
CA LYS A 323 -32.61 -4.56 -34.92
C LYS A 323 -33.53 -4.04 -33.81
N THR A 324 -33.17 -4.24 -32.54
CA THR A 324 -33.96 -3.76 -31.39
C THR A 324 -33.68 -2.29 -31.05
N TRP A 325 -32.66 -1.68 -31.65
CA TRP A 325 -32.20 -0.34 -31.29
C TRP A 325 -33.27 0.73 -31.39
N VAL A 326 -34.13 0.68 -32.41
CA VAL A 326 -35.20 1.66 -32.60
C VAL A 326 -36.25 1.56 -31.48
N VAL A 327 -36.53 0.36 -30.97
CA VAL A 327 -37.50 0.14 -29.88
C VAL A 327 -36.95 0.59 -28.53
N LEU A 328 -35.63 0.43 -28.32
CA LEU A 328 -34.94 0.70 -27.06
C LEU A 328 -34.26 2.08 -27.02
N GLY A 329 -34.31 2.86 -28.11
CA GLY A 329 -33.59 4.13 -28.21
C GLY A 329 -32.05 3.98 -28.13
N MET A 330 -31.51 2.85 -28.59
CA MET A 330 -30.08 2.57 -28.52
C MET A 330 -29.32 3.15 -29.72
N ASN A 331 -28.07 3.54 -29.49
CA ASN A 331 -27.12 3.93 -30.52
C ASN A 331 -25.78 3.21 -30.32
N GLN A 332 -24.83 3.43 -31.24
CA GLN A 332 -23.53 2.76 -31.20
C GLN A 332 -22.73 3.09 -29.92
N MET A 333 -22.78 4.34 -29.46
CA MET A 333 -22.05 4.82 -28.28
C MET A 333 -22.57 4.17 -26.98
N LEU A 334 -23.90 4.13 -26.80
CA LEU A 334 -24.54 3.40 -25.68
C LEU A 334 -24.28 1.90 -25.76
N HIS A 335 -24.26 1.32 -26.97
CA HIS A 335 -23.91 -0.09 -27.14
C HIS A 335 -22.46 -0.38 -26.71
N ASN A 336 -21.49 0.43 -27.13
CA ASN A 336 -20.10 0.28 -26.73
C ASN A 336 -19.95 0.33 -25.20
N LEU A 337 -20.64 1.28 -24.55
CA LEU A 337 -20.65 1.41 -23.10
C LEU A 337 -21.30 0.21 -22.39
N CYS A 338 -22.45 -0.26 -22.87
CA CYS A 338 -23.13 -1.42 -22.29
C CYS A 338 -22.30 -2.70 -22.45
N PHE A 339 -21.70 -2.88 -23.62
CA PHE A 339 -20.92 -4.06 -23.93
C PHE A 339 -19.57 -4.07 -23.19
N LEU A 340 -18.95 -2.90 -22.99
CA LEU A 340 -17.80 -2.72 -22.10
C LEU A 340 -18.12 -3.20 -20.68
N TRP A 341 -19.24 -2.74 -20.12
CA TRP A 341 -19.66 -3.13 -18.78
C TRP A 341 -19.89 -4.64 -18.67
N ILE A 342 -20.51 -5.27 -19.66
CA ILE A 342 -20.79 -6.71 -19.60
C ILE A 342 -19.53 -7.54 -19.70
N LEU A 343 -18.60 -7.21 -20.61
CA LEU A 343 -17.30 -7.88 -20.70
C LEU A 343 -16.53 -7.78 -19.39
N PHE A 344 -16.49 -6.58 -18.80
CA PHE A 344 -15.81 -6.35 -17.54
C PHE A 344 -16.50 -7.05 -16.36
N SER A 345 -17.82 -6.95 -16.23
CA SER A 345 -18.56 -7.59 -15.14
C SER A 345 -18.47 -9.11 -15.20
N ARG A 346 -18.49 -9.72 -16.39
CA ARG A 346 -18.27 -11.17 -16.57
C ARG A 346 -16.85 -11.59 -16.17
N TYR A 347 -15.83 -10.83 -16.55
CA TYR A 347 -14.46 -11.09 -16.10
C TYR A 347 -14.33 -11.10 -14.56
N VAL A 348 -14.99 -10.15 -13.88
CA VAL A 348 -14.97 -10.08 -12.41
C VAL A 348 -15.79 -11.20 -11.77
N ALA A 349 -16.99 -11.49 -12.30
CA ALA A 349 -17.88 -12.54 -11.79
C ALA A 349 -17.28 -13.95 -11.93
N THR A 350 -16.51 -14.19 -12.99
CA THR A 350 -15.86 -15.49 -13.29
C THR A 350 -14.54 -15.68 -12.54
N GLY A 351 -14.23 -14.80 -11.58
CA GLY A 351 -13.08 -14.96 -10.70
C GLY A 351 -11.75 -14.52 -11.30
N GLN A 352 -11.76 -13.65 -12.32
CA GLN A 352 -10.56 -13.09 -12.95
C GLN A 352 -9.68 -14.14 -13.66
N VAL A 353 -10.28 -15.24 -14.13
CA VAL A 353 -9.55 -16.36 -14.76
C VAL A 353 -9.26 -16.09 -16.25
N GLU A 354 -10.17 -15.39 -16.94
CA GLU A 354 -10.05 -15.16 -18.39
C GLU A 354 -9.50 -13.77 -18.75
N GLY A 355 -8.18 -13.68 -18.92
CA GLY A 355 -7.51 -12.45 -19.36
C GLY A 355 -8.01 -11.91 -20.71
N ASP A 356 -8.52 -12.78 -21.60
CA ASP A 356 -9.03 -12.38 -22.91
C ASP A 356 -10.25 -11.44 -22.79
N LEU A 357 -11.13 -11.65 -21.80
CA LEU A 357 -12.28 -10.75 -21.53
C LEU A 357 -11.84 -9.37 -21.03
N LEU A 358 -10.86 -9.35 -20.12
CA LEU A 358 -10.29 -8.09 -19.61
C LEU A 358 -9.62 -7.31 -20.73
N PHE A 359 -8.87 -8.00 -21.60
CA PHE A 359 -8.25 -7.40 -22.78
C PHE A 359 -9.29 -6.82 -23.74
N ALA A 360 -10.38 -7.56 -24.00
CA ALA A 360 -11.50 -7.09 -24.81
C ALA A 360 -12.18 -5.85 -24.22
N ALA A 361 -12.41 -5.83 -22.90
CA ALA A 361 -12.93 -4.66 -22.19
C ALA A 361 -11.98 -3.46 -22.31
N SER A 362 -10.66 -3.68 -22.16
CA SER A 362 -9.65 -2.63 -22.30
C SER A 362 -9.62 -2.04 -23.72
N ASN A 363 -9.73 -2.87 -24.76
CA ASN A 363 -9.79 -2.39 -26.15
C ASN A 363 -11.07 -1.59 -26.41
N LEU A 364 -12.21 -2.07 -25.90
CA LEU A 364 -13.49 -1.38 -26.08
C LEU A 364 -13.52 -0.04 -25.33
N LEU A 365 -12.84 0.07 -24.18
CA LEU A 365 -12.70 1.34 -23.45
C LEU A 365 -11.96 2.41 -24.28
N MET A 366 -11.02 2.02 -25.16
CA MET A 366 -10.36 2.96 -26.08
C MET A 366 -11.35 3.56 -27.09
N GLU A 367 -12.33 2.79 -27.55
CA GLU A 367 -13.39 3.32 -28.43
C GLU A 367 -14.36 4.21 -27.62
N VAL A 368 -14.68 3.84 -26.38
CA VAL A 368 -15.48 4.68 -25.48
C VAL A 368 -14.79 6.02 -25.19
N GLU A 369 -13.46 6.09 -25.13
CA GLU A 369 -12.71 7.36 -25.02
C GLU A 369 -13.00 8.29 -26.22
N LYS A 370 -13.10 7.74 -27.43
CA LYS A 370 -13.43 8.51 -28.64
C LYS A 370 -14.89 8.95 -28.58
N ASP A 371 -15.79 8.04 -28.25
CA ASP A 371 -17.23 8.31 -28.12
C ASP A 371 -17.52 9.41 -27.11
N ALA A 372 -16.83 9.42 -25.96
CA ALA A 372 -16.96 10.44 -24.92
C ALA A 372 -16.60 11.86 -25.41
N LYS A 373 -15.66 11.97 -26.35
CA LYS A 373 -15.25 13.27 -26.93
C LYS A 373 -16.29 13.81 -27.93
N GLU A 374 -17.03 12.91 -28.58
CA GLU A 374 -18.03 13.25 -29.60
C GLU A 374 -19.43 13.49 -29.01
N MET A 375 -19.88 12.64 -28.06
CA MET A 375 -21.23 12.66 -27.52
C MET A 375 -21.34 13.54 -26.27
N LYS A 376 -22.18 14.59 -26.34
CA LYS A 376 -22.39 15.55 -25.24
C LYS A 376 -23.77 15.46 -24.58
N ASP A 377 -24.48 14.38 -24.82
CA ASP A 377 -25.80 14.14 -24.23
C ASP A 377 -25.67 13.95 -22.70
N PRO A 378 -26.37 14.73 -21.86
CA PRO A 378 -26.33 14.62 -20.41
C PRO A 378 -26.64 13.22 -19.88
N ASP A 379 -27.57 12.52 -20.53
CA ASP A 379 -28.00 11.19 -20.11
C ASP A 379 -26.91 10.15 -20.38
N TYR A 380 -26.27 10.23 -21.55
CA TYR A 380 -25.09 9.42 -21.88
C TYR A 380 -23.94 9.65 -20.88
N LEU A 381 -23.60 10.91 -20.60
CA LEU A 381 -22.51 11.27 -19.69
C LEU A 381 -22.75 10.75 -18.26
N LYS A 382 -24.00 10.74 -17.80
CA LYS A 382 -24.36 10.17 -16.49
C LYS A 382 -24.10 8.67 -16.41
N ILE A 383 -24.44 7.92 -17.45
CA ILE A 383 -24.22 6.47 -17.52
C ILE A 383 -22.73 6.17 -17.69
N LEU A 384 -22.04 6.96 -18.53
CA LEU A 384 -20.60 6.89 -18.72
C LEU A 384 -19.87 7.06 -17.38
N SER A 385 -20.16 8.14 -16.67
CA SER A 385 -19.57 8.42 -15.35
C SER A 385 -19.84 7.31 -14.34
N SER A 386 -21.07 6.78 -14.30
CA SER A 386 -21.44 5.67 -13.41
C SER A 386 -20.67 4.38 -13.74
N THR A 387 -20.53 4.07 -15.03
CA THR A 387 -19.82 2.88 -15.52
C THR A 387 -18.32 2.99 -15.27
N LEU A 388 -17.71 4.13 -15.62
CA LEU A 388 -16.29 4.39 -15.40
C LEU A 388 -15.94 4.43 -13.91
N SER A 389 -16.82 4.98 -13.07
CA SER A 389 -16.63 4.98 -11.61
C SER A 389 -16.60 3.56 -11.03
N ALA A 390 -17.45 2.65 -11.53
CA ALA A 390 -17.48 1.27 -11.10
C ALA A 390 -16.21 0.50 -11.53
N ILE A 391 -15.78 0.68 -12.79
CA ILE A 391 -14.53 0.11 -13.31
C ILE A 391 -13.32 0.66 -12.55
N LEU A 392 -13.25 1.99 -12.39
CA LEU A 392 -12.16 2.67 -11.70
C LEU A 392 -12.09 2.24 -10.24
N GLY A 393 -13.20 2.23 -9.51
CA GLY A 393 -13.23 1.82 -8.10
C GLY A 393 -12.75 0.38 -7.90
N TRP A 394 -13.11 -0.52 -8.81
CA TRP A 394 -12.63 -1.91 -8.80
C TRP A 394 -11.12 -2.00 -9.10
N ALA A 395 -10.64 -1.26 -10.11
CA ALA A 395 -9.24 -1.24 -10.49
C ALA A 395 -8.37 -0.63 -9.38
N GLU A 396 -8.75 0.53 -8.84
CA GLU A 396 -8.00 1.23 -7.80
C GLU A 396 -7.87 0.42 -6.51
N LYS A 397 -8.91 -0.31 -6.10
CA LYS A 397 -8.85 -1.18 -4.93
C LYS A 397 -7.71 -2.22 -5.05
N ARG A 398 -7.44 -2.71 -6.26
CA ARG A 398 -6.35 -3.64 -6.54
C ARG A 398 -5.02 -2.92 -6.73
N LEU A 399 -5.00 -1.84 -7.51
CA LEU A 399 -3.78 -1.09 -7.83
C LEU A 399 -3.18 -0.37 -6.61
N LEU A 400 -3.98 0.11 -5.66
CA LEU A 400 -3.46 0.71 -4.43
C LEU A 400 -2.72 -0.28 -3.51
N ALA A 401 -2.86 -1.58 -3.77
CA ALA A 401 -2.19 -2.66 -3.05
C ALA A 401 -1.80 -3.81 -4.01
N TYR A 402 -1.30 -3.47 -5.21
CA TYR A 402 -1.06 -4.45 -6.28
C TYR A 402 -0.14 -5.60 -5.87
N HIS A 403 0.79 -5.38 -4.93
CA HIS A 403 1.65 -6.43 -4.36
C HIS A 403 0.87 -7.59 -3.71
N ASN A 404 -0.39 -7.38 -3.32
CA ASN A 404 -1.25 -8.42 -2.72
C ASN A 404 -2.09 -9.18 -3.74
N TYR A 405 -2.30 -8.62 -4.93
CA TYR A 405 -3.23 -9.15 -5.93
C TYR A 405 -2.51 -9.69 -7.17
N PHE A 406 -1.32 -9.18 -7.46
CA PHE A 406 -0.54 -9.54 -8.63
C PHE A 406 0.77 -10.23 -8.25
N HIS A 407 1.10 -11.26 -9.02
CA HIS A 407 2.26 -12.13 -8.90
C HIS A 407 2.84 -12.38 -10.30
N SER A 408 3.97 -13.07 -10.39
CA SER A 408 4.63 -13.41 -11.66
C SER A 408 3.69 -14.02 -12.70
N ASP A 409 2.70 -14.79 -12.23
CA ASP A 409 1.85 -15.61 -13.08
C ASP A 409 0.68 -14.83 -13.71
N ASN A 410 0.33 -13.65 -13.17
CA ASN A 410 -0.79 -12.83 -13.65
C ASN A 410 -0.37 -11.41 -14.02
N THR A 411 0.92 -11.15 -14.21
CA THR A 411 1.45 -9.81 -14.47
C THR A 411 0.87 -9.16 -15.74
N GLU A 412 0.51 -9.95 -16.76
CA GLU A 412 -0.16 -9.46 -17.98
C GLU A 412 -1.53 -8.83 -17.69
N SER A 413 -2.27 -9.37 -16.72
CA SER A 413 -3.56 -8.82 -16.31
C SER A 413 -3.39 -7.43 -15.66
N MET A 414 -2.28 -7.21 -14.95
CA MET A 414 -1.99 -5.92 -14.31
C MET A 414 -1.88 -4.79 -15.34
N GLU A 415 -1.24 -5.02 -16.49
CA GLU A 415 -1.14 -4.00 -17.54
C GLU A 415 -2.53 -3.55 -18.02
N CYS A 416 -3.44 -4.50 -18.22
CA CYS A 416 -4.82 -4.19 -18.61
C CYS A 416 -5.57 -3.45 -17.49
N VAL A 417 -5.43 -3.87 -16.23
CA VAL A 417 -6.07 -3.19 -15.09
C VAL A 417 -5.56 -1.75 -14.93
N VAL A 418 -4.25 -1.52 -15.04
CA VAL A 418 -3.66 -0.17 -15.00
C VAL A 418 -4.19 0.67 -16.18
N SER A 419 -4.18 0.11 -17.39
CA SER A 419 -4.71 0.78 -18.58
C SER A 419 -6.16 1.22 -18.40
N MET A 420 -7.02 0.32 -17.92
CA MET A 420 -8.43 0.60 -17.68
C MET A 420 -8.65 1.63 -16.58
N GLY A 421 -7.93 1.51 -15.45
CA GLY A 421 -8.03 2.48 -14.35
C GLY A 421 -7.59 3.88 -14.78
N VAL A 422 -6.42 4.00 -15.41
CA VAL A 422 -5.88 5.28 -15.88
C VAL A 422 -6.79 5.91 -16.93
N LEU A 423 -7.25 5.14 -17.92
CA LEU A 423 -8.10 5.66 -18.99
C LEU A 423 -9.48 6.09 -18.46
N SER A 424 -10.08 5.31 -17.55
CA SER A 424 -11.33 5.69 -16.89
C SER A 424 -11.17 7.00 -16.10
N ALA A 425 -10.08 7.13 -15.33
CA ALA A 425 -9.79 8.36 -14.60
C ALA A 425 -9.57 9.56 -15.53
N LYS A 426 -8.87 9.36 -16.65
CA LYS A 426 -8.62 10.40 -17.66
C LYS A 426 -9.92 10.93 -18.27
N ILE A 427 -10.80 10.04 -18.74
CA ILE A 427 -12.10 10.42 -19.32
C ILE A 427 -12.93 11.20 -18.29
N MET A 428 -13.01 10.71 -17.05
CA MET A 428 -13.76 11.39 -15.98
C MET A 428 -13.21 12.78 -15.65
N VAL A 429 -11.89 13.00 -15.71
CA VAL A 429 -11.28 14.32 -15.44
C VAL A 429 -11.47 15.29 -16.61
N GLU A 430 -11.44 14.81 -17.85
CA GLU A 430 -11.70 15.61 -19.05
C GLU A 430 -13.14 16.12 -19.08
N ASP A 431 -14.12 15.28 -18.71
CA ASP A 431 -15.55 15.64 -18.67
C ASP A 431 -15.90 16.66 -17.57
N ILE A 432 -15.17 16.67 -16.45
CA ILE A 432 -15.39 17.60 -15.32
C ILE A 432 -14.70 18.96 -15.57
N SER A 433 -13.69 19.04 -16.45
CA SER A 433 -12.74 20.17 -16.50
C SER A 433 -12.97 21.19 -17.63
N HIS A 434 -14.01 21.05 -18.47
CA HIS A 434 -14.25 22.02 -19.55
C HIS A 434 -14.49 23.47 -19.06
N GLU A 435 -14.82 23.70 -17.78
CA GLU A 435 -15.01 25.04 -17.20
C GLU A 435 -13.76 25.71 -16.59
N TYR A 436 -12.69 24.98 -16.24
CA TYR A 436 -11.61 25.54 -15.40
C TYR A 436 -10.18 25.44 -15.98
N ARG A 437 -10.00 24.95 -17.21
CA ARG A 437 -8.66 24.63 -17.78
C ARG A 437 -7.99 25.77 -18.55
N ARG A 438 -7.87 26.97 -17.96
CA ARG A 438 -7.02 28.05 -18.52
C ARG A 438 -5.80 28.44 -17.69
N LYS A 439 -5.56 27.86 -16.50
CA LYS A 439 -4.49 28.35 -15.61
C LYS A 439 -3.67 27.31 -14.82
N ARG A 440 -3.84 26.01 -14.99
CA ARG A 440 -3.03 25.01 -14.27
C ARG A 440 -2.13 24.27 -15.28
N LYS A 441 -0.83 24.11 -14.97
CA LYS A 441 0.09 23.24 -15.72
C LYS A 441 -0.63 21.89 -15.93
N GLU A 442 -0.66 21.37 -17.15
CA GLU A 442 -1.15 20.03 -17.44
C GLU A 442 -0.32 19.03 -16.63
N ILE A 443 -0.85 18.61 -15.48
CA ILE A 443 -0.35 17.44 -14.77
C ILE A 443 -0.94 16.24 -15.50
N ASP A 444 -0.08 15.34 -15.96
CA ASP A 444 -0.52 14.10 -16.57
C ASP A 444 -1.24 13.25 -15.51
N VAL A 445 -2.56 13.12 -15.70
CA VAL A 445 -3.44 12.35 -14.80
C VAL A 445 -2.96 10.90 -14.69
N ALA A 446 -2.42 10.34 -15.76
CA ALA A 446 -1.88 8.99 -15.76
C ALA A 446 -0.68 8.86 -14.82
N TYR A 447 0.26 9.80 -14.94
CA TYR A 447 1.44 9.85 -14.08
C TYR A 447 1.07 9.97 -12.60
N GLU A 448 0.19 10.91 -12.23
CA GLU A 448 -0.22 11.14 -10.83
C GLU A 448 -0.91 9.93 -10.20
N ARG A 449 -1.80 9.26 -10.96
CA ARG A 449 -2.51 8.07 -10.49
C ARG A 449 -1.54 6.91 -10.29
N VAL A 450 -0.67 6.66 -11.25
CA VAL A 450 0.31 5.57 -11.16
C VAL A 450 1.34 5.82 -10.05
N ASP A 451 1.81 7.05 -9.86
CA ASP A 451 2.64 7.42 -8.70
C ASP A 451 1.91 7.08 -7.39
N THR A 452 0.63 7.45 -7.28
CA THR A 452 -0.19 7.13 -6.10
C THR A 452 -0.31 5.63 -5.87
N TYR A 453 -0.54 4.84 -6.92
CA TYR A 453 -0.63 3.37 -6.83
C TYR A 453 0.69 2.74 -6.35
N ILE A 454 1.83 3.15 -6.93
CA ILE A 454 3.18 2.70 -6.53
C ILE A 454 3.41 3.00 -5.05
N ARG A 455 3.26 4.27 -4.66
CA ARG A 455 3.55 4.72 -3.29
C ARG A 455 2.62 4.08 -2.28
N SER A 456 1.32 3.93 -2.61
CA SER A 456 0.35 3.27 -1.72
C SER A 456 0.67 1.80 -1.55
N SER A 457 0.90 1.07 -2.65
CA SER A 457 1.11 -0.37 -2.57
C SER A 457 2.40 -0.73 -1.84
N LEU A 458 3.48 0.04 -2.03
CA LEU A 458 4.73 -0.20 -1.32
C LEU A 458 4.66 0.13 0.16
N ARG A 459 3.91 1.16 0.57
CA ARG A 459 3.64 1.40 1.99
C ARG A 459 2.86 0.24 2.62
N ALA A 460 1.88 -0.29 1.91
CA ALA A 460 1.12 -1.45 2.37
C ALA A 460 2.00 -2.70 2.47
N ALA A 461 2.83 -2.99 1.46
CA ALA A 461 3.77 -4.11 1.45
C ALA A 461 4.83 -3.98 2.57
N PHE A 462 5.40 -2.79 2.75
CA PHE A 462 6.31 -2.49 3.86
C PHE A 462 5.65 -2.74 5.22
N GLY A 463 4.39 -2.31 5.39
CA GLY A 463 3.60 -2.57 6.58
C GLY A 463 3.45 -4.06 6.89
N GLN A 464 3.19 -4.89 5.87
CA GLN A 464 3.08 -6.34 6.02
C GLN A 464 4.42 -6.99 6.41
N ILE A 465 5.52 -6.61 5.76
CA ILE A 465 6.87 -7.09 6.11
C ILE A 465 7.17 -6.73 7.57
N MET A 466 6.88 -5.50 7.98
CA MET A 466 7.10 -5.04 9.35
C MET A 466 6.31 -5.88 10.38
N GLU A 467 5.05 -6.21 10.11
CA GLU A 467 4.25 -7.07 11.00
C GLU A 467 4.74 -8.53 11.02
N LYS A 468 5.24 -9.05 9.88
CA LYS A 468 5.90 -10.36 9.80
C LYS A 468 7.17 -10.41 10.66
N VAL A 469 7.99 -9.36 10.59
CA VAL A 469 9.22 -9.25 11.41
C VAL A 469 8.87 -9.13 12.90
N LYS A 470 7.85 -8.34 13.26
CA LYS A 470 7.38 -8.21 14.66
C LYS A 470 6.80 -9.51 15.22
N SER A 471 6.03 -10.26 14.41
CA SER A 471 5.46 -11.55 14.84
C SER A 471 6.54 -12.63 14.97
N SER A 472 7.51 -12.67 14.06
CA SER A 472 8.70 -13.53 14.16
C SER A 472 9.46 -13.29 15.47
N LYS A 473 9.69 -12.02 15.84
CA LYS A 473 10.31 -11.64 17.13
C LYS A 473 9.52 -12.12 18.36
N ARG A 474 8.20 -12.20 18.27
CA ARG A 474 7.34 -12.65 19.39
C ARG A 474 7.37 -14.16 19.57
N SER A 475 7.50 -14.93 18.49
CA SER A 475 7.57 -16.40 18.53
C SER A 475 8.97 -16.93 18.86
N SER A 476 10.03 -16.16 18.58
CA SER A 476 11.42 -16.62 18.66
C SER A 476 12.19 -16.25 19.94
N LYS A 477 11.50 -15.83 21.01
CA LYS A 477 12.09 -15.34 22.28
C LYS A 477 13.14 -16.25 22.96
N ASN A 478 13.41 -17.46 22.45
CA ASN A 478 14.30 -18.47 23.02
C ASN A 478 15.56 -18.79 22.17
N GLN A 479 15.90 -18.04 21.12
CA GLN A 479 17.11 -18.30 20.32
C GLN A 479 18.18 -17.22 20.47
N GLN A 480 19.40 -17.64 20.80
CA GLN A 480 20.50 -16.79 21.25
C GLN A 480 21.29 -16.08 20.12
N ASN A 481 20.99 -16.35 18.84
CA ASN A 481 21.73 -15.87 17.66
C ASN A 481 20.80 -15.30 16.56
N GLN A 482 19.85 -14.43 16.88
CA GLN A 482 19.01 -13.80 15.85
C GLN A 482 19.51 -12.40 15.46
N LEU A 483 19.51 -12.14 14.16
CA LEU A 483 19.72 -10.81 13.59
C LEU A 483 18.75 -9.80 14.24
N PRO A 484 19.21 -8.57 14.51
CA PRO A 484 18.33 -7.50 14.99
C PRO A 484 17.15 -7.30 14.04
N SER A 485 15.96 -7.05 14.61
CA SER A 485 14.73 -6.97 13.81
C SER A 485 14.78 -5.92 12.69
N LEU A 486 15.47 -4.80 12.91
CA LEU A 486 15.67 -3.80 11.85
C LEU A 486 16.64 -4.27 10.77
N SER A 487 17.66 -5.08 11.08
CA SER A 487 18.56 -5.66 10.08
C SER A 487 17.82 -6.65 9.17
N VAL A 488 16.92 -7.46 9.74
CA VAL A 488 16.04 -8.36 8.95
C VAL A 488 15.08 -7.55 8.10
N LEU A 489 14.47 -6.50 8.67
CA LEU A 489 13.61 -5.58 7.92
C LEU A 489 14.35 -4.95 6.75
N ALA A 490 15.60 -4.51 6.92
CA ALA A 490 16.39 -3.94 5.84
C ALA A 490 16.61 -4.95 4.70
N GLN A 491 16.93 -6.21 5.02
CA GLN A 491 17.08 -7.27 4.03
C GLN A 491 15.77 -7.54 3.28
N ASP A 492 14.65 -7.67 4.00
CA ASP A 492 13.35 -7.90 3.37
C ASP A 492 12.94 -6.71 2.47
N VAL A 493 13.23 -5.48 2.88
CA VAL A 493 12.99 -4.28 2.06
C VAL A 493 13.88 -4.25 0.81
N THR A 494 15.15 -4.66 0.92
CA THR A 494 16.03 -4.84 -0.25
C THR A 494 15.43 -5.85 -1.22
N THR A 495 14.95 -7.00 -0.73
CA THR A 495 14.31 -8.00 -1.61
C THR A 495 13.04 -7.48 -2.28
N LEU A 496 12.22 -6.71 -1.55
CA LEU A 496 11.04 -6.06 -2.09
C LEU A 496 11.41 -5.08 -3.20
N ALA A 497 12.42 -4.23 -2.99
CA ALA A 497 12.90 -3.28 -3.99
C ALA A 497 13.38 -3.96 -5.29
N PHE A 498 14.14 -5.05 -5.18
CA PHE A 498 14.55 -5.83 -6.35
C PHE A 498 13.38 -6.51 -7.05
N SER A 499 12.40 -7.05 -6.30
CA SER A 499 11.20 -7.65 -6.88
C SER A 499 10.33 -6.63 -7.62
N GLU A 500 10.17 -5.43 -7.06
CA GLU A 500 9.43 -4.31 -7.66
C GLU A 500 10.08 -3.84 -8.96
N LYS A 501 11.42 -3.68 -8.95
CA LYS A 501 12.21 -3.34 -10.14
C LYS A 501 12.07 -4.38 -11.25
N ALA A 502 12.05 -5.66 -10.90
CA ALA A 502 12.02 -6.75 -11.88
C ALA A 502 10.63 -7.01 -12.45
N MET A 503 9.58 -6.97 -11.63
CA MET A 503 8.24 -7.40 -12.05
C MET A 503 7.31 -6.26 -12.44
N PHE A 504 7.20 -5.23 -11.60
CA PHE A 504 6.14 -4.22 -11.74
C PHE A 504 6.61 -2.94 -12.43
N SER A 505 7.84 -2.52 -12.15
CA SER A 505 8.43 -1.32 -12.74
C SER A 505 8.45 -1.30 -14.28
N PRO A 506 8.73 -2.42 -15.00
CA PRO A 506 8.67 -2.43 -16.47
C PRO A 506 7.29 -2.14 -17.03
N ILE A 507 6.22 -2.60 -16.36
CA ILE A 507 4.83 -2.38 -16.77
C ILE A 507 4.43 -0.93 -16.50
N LEU A 508 4.74 -0.44 -15.31
CA LEU A 508 4.37 0.91 -14.86
C LEU A 508 5.16 2.01 -15.59
N LYS A 509 6.34 1.70 -16.16
CA LYS A 509 7.17 2.64 -16.95
C LYS A 509 6.40 3.30 -18.10
N ARG A 510 5.35 2.65 -18.63
CA ARG A 510 4.49 3.19 -19.69
C ARG A 510 3.74 4.46 -19.30
N TRP A 511 3.40 4.63 -18.02
CA TRP A 511 2.69 5.80 -17.49
C TRP A 511 3.54 6.63 -16.53
N HIS A 512 4.52 6.01 -15.88
CA HIS A 512 5.42 6.66 -14.95
C HIS A 512 6.88 6.33 -15.31
N PRO A 513 7.58 7.18 -16.09
CA PRO A 513 8.93 6.89 -16.59
C PRO A 513 9.94 6.50 -15.50
N LEU A 514 9.78 7.07 -14.29
CA LEU A 514 10.62 6.80 -13.12
C LEU A 514 9.95 5.86 -12.09
N ALA A 515 9.20 4.84 -12.54
CA ALA A 515 8.40 3.98 -11.65
C ALA A 515 9.25 3.30 -10.56
N ALA A 516 10.39 2.72 -10.93
CA ALA A 516 11.31 2.11 -9.96
C ALA A 516 11.91 3.15 -9.01
N GLY A 517 12.20 4.36 -9.49
CA GLY A 517 12.67 5.48 -8.67
C GLY A 517 11.66 5.90 -7.60
N ALA A 518 10.40 6.11 -7.98
CA ALA A 518 9.32 6.44 -7.04
C ALA A 518 9.10 5.32 -6.00
N ALA A 519 9.25 4.06 -6.44
CA ALA A 519 9.17 2.91 -5.57
C ALA A 519 10.26 2.89 -4.48
N VAL A 520 11.53 2.97 -4.89
CA VAL A 520 12.64 2.93 -3.93
C VAL A 520 12.69 4.17 -3.04
N ALA A 521 12.28 5.35 -3.53
CA ALA A 521 12.12 6.54 -2.70
C ALA A 521 11.08 6.33 -1.59
N THR A 522 9.98 5.63 -1.89
CA THR A 522 8.96 5.29 -0.90
C THR A 522 9.47 4.31 0.14
N LEU A 523 10.14 3.24 -0.28
CA LEU A 523 10.75 2.27 0.64
C LEU A 523 11.82 2.92 1.52
N HIS A 524 12.65 3.78 0.91
CA HIS A 524 13.67 4.54 1.60
C HIS A 524 13.07 5.39 2.71
N SER A 525 12.01 6.14 2.42
CA SER A 525 11.29 6.96 3.42
C SER A 525 10.67 6.11 4.53
N CYS A 526 10.04 4.98 4.19
CA CYS A 526 9.41 4.08 5.17
C CYS A 526 10.44 3.51 6.16
N TYR A 527 11.54 2.95 5.65
CA TYR A 527 12.60 2.41 6.49
C TYR A 527 13.32 3.50 7.28
N GLY A 528 13.62 4.65 6.64
CA GLY A 528 14.29 5.79 7.27
C GLY A 528 13.53 6.34 8.49
N ASN A 529 12.20 6.36 8.44
CA ASN A 529 11.37 6.74 9.59
C ASN A 529 11.52 5.79 10.78
N GLU A 530 11.62 4.48 10.53
CA GLU A 530 11.84 3.48 11.59
C GLU A 530 13.28 3.51 12.09
N LEU A 531 14.26 3.69 11.21
CA LEU A 531 15.67 3.86 11.57
C LEU A 531 15.85 5.09 12.48
N LYS A 532 15.24 6.22 12.16
CA LYS A 532 15.32 7.44 12.96
C LYS A 532 14.79 7.25 14.38
N LYS A 533 13.66 6.53 14.53
CA LYS A 533 13.10 6.16 15.84
C LYS A 533 14.01 5.20 16.60
N PHE A 534 14.65 4.27 15.91
CA PHE A 534 15.62 3.36 16.51
C PHE A 534 16.84 4.11 17.02
N VAL A 535 17.44 4.99 16.19
CA VAL A 535 18.63 5.76 16.54
C VAL A 535 18.39 6.66 17.75
N SER A 536 17.24 7.33 17.84
CA SER A 536 16.91 8.17 19.00
C SER A 536 16.69 7.38 20.30
N SER A 537 16.50 6.06 20.23
CA SER A 537 16.31 5.19 21.39
C SER A 537 17.62 4.57 21.94
N ILE A 538 18.75 4.79 21.26
CA ILE A 538 20.03 4.19 21.63
C ILE A 538 20.63 4.91 22.85
N GLY A 539 20.90 4.15 23.91
CA GLY A 539 21.63 4.63 25.10
C GLY A 539 23.10 4.23 25.12
N GLU A 540 23.43 2.98 24.76
CA GLU A 540 24.79 2.44 24.78
C GLU A 540 25.12 1.71 23.47
N LEU A 541 26.39 1.73 23.06
CA LEU A 541 26.87 1.01 21.89
C LEU A 541 26.86 -0.50 22.12
N THR A 542 26.17 -1.24 21.25
CA THR A 542 26.14 -2.70 21.23
C THR A 542 26.45 -3.21 19.81
N PRO A 543 26.97 -4.45 19.66
CA PRO A 543 27.23 -5.02 18.33
C PRO A 543 25.97 -5.11 17.46
N ASP A 544 24.81 -5.36 18.07
CA ASP A 544 23.51 -5.41 17.39
C ASP A 544 23.15 -4.06 16.74
N ILE A 545 23.42 -2.94 17.43
CA ILE A 545 23.20 -1.60 16.88
C ILE A 545 24.09 -1.35 15.66
N LEU A 546 25.37 -1.73 15.73
CA LEU A 546 26.29 -1.59 14.60
C LEU A 546 25.83 -2.43 13.41
N GLN A 547 25.29 -3.63 13.66
CA GLN A 547 24.74 -4.47 12.61
C GLN A 547 23.49 -3.86 11.95
N VAL A 548 22.62 -3.19 12.72
CA VAL A 548 21.47 -2.43 12.18
C VAL A 548 21.93 -1.29 11.29
N LEU A 549 22.88 -0.48 11.77
CA LEU A 549 23.38 0.69 11.02
C LEU A 549 24.10 0.29 9.73
N ARG A 550 24.87 -0.81 9.75
CA ARG A 550 25.49 -1.37 8.54
C ARG A 550 24.45 -1.91 7.55
N ALA A 551 23.41 -2.59 8.04
CA ALA A 551 22.33 -3.05 7.18
C ALA A 551 21.56 -1.88 6.55
N ALA A 552 21.38 -0.77 7.29
CA ALA A 552 20.80 0.45 6.79
C ALA A 552 21.64 1.13 5.69
N ASP A 553 22.96 1.26 5.91
CA ASP A 553 23.91 1.80 4.92
C ASP A 553 23.92 0.96 3.62
N LYS A 554 23.92 -0.37 3.75
CA LYS A 554 23.82 -1.27 2.59
C LYS A 554 22.50 -1.08 1.85
N LEU A 555 21.37 -1.07 2.57
CA LEU A 555 20.04 -0.86 1.99
C LEU A 555 19.99 0.46 1.23
N GLU A 556 20.48 1.55 1.81
CA GLU A 556 20.55 2.86 1.16
C GLU A 556 21.31 2.80 -0.17
N LYS A 557 22.50 2.20 -0.18
CA LYS A 557 23.32 2.04 -1.39
C LYS A 557 22.57 1.25 -2.47
N ASP A 558 21.92 0.14 -2.09
CA ASP A 558 21.13 -0.67 -3.01
C ASP A 558 19.93 0.12 -3.60
N LEU A 559 19.21 0.87 -2.76
CA LEU A 559 18.06 1.69 -3.20
C LEU A 559 18.49 2.85 -4.10
N VAL A 560 19.57 3.55 -3.75
CA VAL A 560 20.12 4.65 -4.55
C VAL A 560 20.60 4.13 -5.90
N GLN A 561 21.26 2.96 -5.94
CA GLN A 561 21.69 2.34 -7.20
C GLN A 561 20.49 2.08 -8.14
N ILE A 562 19.39 1.54 -7.60
CA ILE A 562 18.16 1.33 -8.39
C ILE A 562 17.59 2.66 -8.90
N ALA A 563 17.55 3.70 -8.05
CA ALA A 563 17.06 5.02 -8.45
C ALA A 563 17.90 5.64 -9.58
N VAL A 564 19.23 5.56 -9.48
CA VAL A 564 20.17 6.07 -10.48
C VAL A 564 20.00 5.33 -11.80
N GLU A 565 19.99 3.99 -11.79
CA GLU A 565 19.80 3.19 -13.00
C GLU A 565 18.45 3.46 -13.69
N ASN A 566 17.39 3.71 -12.92
CA ASN A 566 16.09 4.04 -13.48
C ASN A 566 16.02 5.44 -14.11
N SER A 567 16.97 6.32 -13.76
CA SER A 567 16.99 7.72 -14.17
C SER A 567 17.90 8.04 -15.37
N VAL A 568 18.55 7.03 -15.94
CA VAL A 568 19.48 7.18 -17.07
C VAL A 568 18.83 7.89 -18.28
N ASP A 569 17.55 7.61 -18.52
CA ASP A 569 16.79 8.17 -19.65
C ASP A 569 16.02 9.47 -19.30
N SER A 570 16.17 10.01 -18.08
CA SER A 570 15.37 11.13 -17.58
C SER A 570 16.03 12.49 -17.82
N GLU A 571 15.25 13.52 -18.18
CA GLU A 571 15.76 14.88 -18.42
C GLU A 571 16.45 15.50 -17.20
N ASP A 572 15.93 15.27 -15.99
CA ASP A 572 16.53 15.73 -14.73
C ASP A 572 17.67 14.82 -14.22
N GLY A 573 18.00 13.75 -14.94
CA GLY A 573 19.02 12.76 -14.52
C GLY A 573 18.78 12.19 -13.12
N GLY A 574 17.51 12.08 -12.71
CA GLY A 574 17.11 11.51 -11.41
C GLY A 574 17.20 12.44 -10.20
N LYS A 575 17.57 13.73 -10.37
CA LYS A 575 17.77 14.63 -9.21
C LYS A 575 16.51 14.79 -8.36
N SER A 576 15.32 14.84 -8.94
CA SER A 576 14.06 14.88 -8.21
C SER A 576 13.88 13.68 -7.27
N ILE A 577 14.09 12.45 -7.75
CA ILE A 577 13.99 11.21 -6.97
C ILE A 577 15.07 11.16 -5.89
N ILE A 578 16.32 11.49 -6.22
CA ILE A 578 17.42 11.50 -5.25
C ILE A 578 17.17 12.52 -4.13
N ARG A 579 16.53 13.66 -4.43
CA ARG A 579 16.12 14.64 -3.40
C ARG A 579 15.06 14.10 -2.44
N GLU A 580 14.23 13.14 -2.87
CA GLU A 580 13.29 12.44 -1.98
C GLU A 580 13.96 11.39 -1.09
N MET A 581 15.23 11.06 -1.35
CA MET A 581 16.04 10.07 -0.62
C MET A 581 17.21 10.75 0.11
N PRO A 582 16.95 11.56 1.16
CA PRO A 582 18.02 12.16 1.96
C PRO A 582 18.82 11.06 2.68
N PRO A 583 20.15 11.18 2.79
CA PRO A 583 20.95 10.10 3.34
C PRO A 583 20.55 9.75 4.77
N TYR A 584 20.61 8.47 5.13
CA TYR A 584 20.41 7.95 6.48
C TYR A 584 21.51 8.36 7.46
N GLU A 585 22.67 8.76 6.92
CA GLU A 585 23.84 9.17 7.70
C GLU A 585 24.30 8.07 8.68
N ALA A 586 24.15 6.80 8.32
CA ALA A 586 24.45 5.68 9.22
C ALA A 586 25.92 5.71 9.72
N GLU A 587 26.87 6.10 8.87
CA GLU A 587 28.28 6.24 9.26
C GLU A 587 28.52 7.38 10.27
N SER A 588 27.79 8.50 10.16
CA SER A 588 27.93 9.61 11.12
C SER A 588 27.39 9.19 12.49
N VAL A 589 26.24 8.50 12.52
CA VAL A 589 25.65 7.94 13.75
C VAL A 589 26.59 6.91 14.38
N ILE A 590 27.21 6.02 13.58
CA ILE A 590 28.23 5.09 14.08
C ILE A 590 29.40 5.87 14.71
N SER A 591 29.90 6.91 14.04
CA SER A 591 31.00 7.73 14.53
C SER A 591 30.67 8.37 15.89
N ASP A 592 29.50 8.98 16.03
CA ASP A 592 29.07 9.62 17.27
C ASP A 592 28.85 8.62 18.42
N LEU A 593 28.29 7.43 18.12
CA LEU A 593 28.13 6.36 19.10
C LEU A 593 29.49 5.82 19.57
N VAL A 594 30.45 5.65 18.67
CA VAL A 594 31.81 5.21 19.03
C VAL A 594 32.53 6.27 19.84
N LYS A 595 32.41 7.56 19.51
CA LYS A 595 32.96 8.66 20.33
C LYS A 595 32.37 8.67 21.74
N SER A 596 31.05 8.49 21.86
CA SER A 596 30.38 8.35 23.16
C SER A 596 30.88 7.13 23.95
N TRP A 597 31.09 6.00 23.25
CA TRP A 597 31.68 4.80 23.84
C TRP A 597 33.12 5.04 24.30
N ILE A 598 33.96 5.69 23.50
CA ILE A 598 35.35 6.05 23.86
C ILE A 598 35.36 6.92 25.11
N LYS A 599 34.50 7.93 25.17
CA LYS A 599 34.36 8.80 26.34
C LYS A 599 33.96 8.00 27.57
N THR A 600 32.94 7.15 27.46
CA THR A 600 32.48 6.29 28.57
C THR A 600 33.57 5.34 29.06
N ARG A 601 34.36 4.76 28.14
CA ARG A 601 35.49 3.89 28.48
C ARG A 601 36.61 4.67 29.18
N THR A 602 36.91 5.86 28.71
CA THR A 602 37.94 6.74 29.29
C THR A 602 37.53 7.25 30.68
N ASP A 603 36.28 7.66 30.86
CA ASP A 603 35.74 8.10 32.15
C ASP A 603 35.78 6.95 33.17
N ARG A 604 35.37 5.74 32.77
CA ARG A 604 35.48 4.53 33.60
C ARG A 604 36.94 4.19 33.94
N LEU A 605 37.86 4.32 32.99
CA LEU A 605 39.29 4.12 33.22
C LEU A 605 39.83 5.10 34.26
N LYS A 606 39.46 6.39 34.17
CA LYS A 606 39.84 7.41 35.14
C LYS A 606 39.33 7.11 36.55
N GLU A 607 38.07 6.70 36.68
CA GLU A 607 37.50 6.27 37.97
C GLU A 607 38.22 5.04 38.54
N TRP A 608 38.58 4.08 37.69
CA TRP A 608 39.37 2.91 38.08
C TRP A 608 40.79 3.29 38.51
N VAL A 609 41.45 4.21 37.80
CA VAL A 609 42.75 4.78 38.19
C VAL A 609 42.65 5.41 39.58
N ASP A 610 41.61 6.22 39.83
CA ASP A 610 41.41 6.86 41.12
C ASP A 610 41.19 5.86 42.26
N ARG A 611 40.39 4.81 42.03
CA ARG A 611 40.15 3.74 43.01
C ARG A 611 41.40 2.92 43.31
N ASN A 612 42.14 2.52 42.27
CA ASN A 612 43.39 1.78 42.45
C ASN A 612 44.42 2.59 43.24
N LEU A 613 44.58 3.88 42.93
CA LEU A 613 45.52 4.76 43.63
C LEU A 613 45.13 5.02 45.09
N GLN A 614 43.83 5.07 45.42
CA GLN A 614 43.37 5.20 46.82
C GLN A 614 43.68 3.96 47.66
N GLN A 615 43.71 2.77 47.05
CA GLN A 615 44.00 1.51 47.72
C GLN A 615 45.51 1.19 47.76
N GLU A 616 46.33 2.00 47.07
CA GLU A 616 47.75 1.72 46.89
C GLU A 616 48.58 2.06 48.15
N VAL A 617 49.30 1.06 48.66
CA VAL A 617 50.15 1.16 49.86
C VAL A 617 51.62 1.36 49.49
N TRP A 618 52.01 1.11 48.24
CA TRP A 618 53.39 1.22 47.72
C TRP A 618 54.38 0.24 48.38
N ASP A 619 53.96 -1.01 48.64
CA ASP A 619 54.82 -2.04 49.22
C ASP A 619 55.87 -2.54 48.19
N PRO A 620 57.18 -2.36 48.43
CA PRO A 620 58.24 -2.84 47.55
C PRO A 620 58.33 -4.37 47.43
N ARG A 621 57.65 -5.11 48.30
CA ARG A 621 57.61 -6.59 48.28
C ARG A 621 56.45 -7.16 47.48
N ALA A 622 55.61 -6.30 46.90
CA ALA A 622 54.40 -6.73 46.20
C ALA A 622 54.69 -7.57 44.94
N ASN A 623 55.84 -7.39 44.29
CA ASN A 623 56.27 -8.21 43.15
C ASN A 623 57.81 -8.33 43.06
N LYS A 624 58.30 -9.27 42.23
CA LYS A 624 59.74 -9.54 42.06
C LYS A 624 60.51 -8.33 41.50
N GLU A 625 59.85 -7.50 40.71
CA GLU A 625 60.40 -6.34 40.02
C GLU A 625 60.21 -5.02 40.81
N ARG A 626 59.63 -5.10 42.01
CA ARG A 626 59.43 -4.04 43.01
C ARG A 626 58.75 -2.77 42.49
N PHE A 627 57.64 -2.92 41.77
CA PHE A 627 56.75 -1.82 41.36
C PHE A 627 55.30 -2.04 41.82
N ALA A 628 54.46 -1.01 41.74
CA ALA A 628 53.11 -1.03 42.32
C ALA A 628 52.15 -1.97 41.56
N PRO A 629 51.37 -2.83 42.25
CA PRO A 629 50.33 -3.65 41.62
C PRO A 629 49.27 -2.85 40.86
N SER A 630 48.93 -1.64 41.32
CA SER A 630 47.99 -0.74 40.64
C SER A 630 48.40 -0.40 39.21
N ALA A 631 49.70 -0.34 38.89
CA ALA A 631 50.15 -0.10 37.52
C ALA A 631 49.86 -1.27 36.58
N VAL A 632 49.99 -2.51 37.07
CA VAL A 632 49.64 -3.72 36.29
C VAL A 632 48.16 -3.69 35.93
N GLU A 633 47.31 -3.40 36.90
CA GLU A 633 45.86 -3.42 36.70
C GLU A 633 45.40 -2.28 35.77
N VAL A 634 45.96 -1.08 35.92
CA VAL A 634 45.67 0.04 35.02
C VAL A 634 46.10 -0.27 33.58
N LEU A 635 47.30 -0.81 33.38
CA LEU A 635 47.80 -1.17 32.05
C LEU A 635 46.99 -2.32 31.43
N ARG A 636 46.54 -3.29 32.24
CA ARG A 636 45.64 -4.36 31.81
C ARG A 636 44.31 -3.82 31.30
N ILE A 637 43.69 -2.88 32.02
CA ILE A 637 42.43 -2.24 31.60
C ILE A 637 42.62 -1.39 30.34
N VAL A 638 43.76 -0.70 30.21
CA VAL A 638 44.14 0.03 28.99
C VAL A 638 44.22 -0.91 27.79
N ASP A 639 44.84 -2.07 27.98
CA ASP A 639 44.97 -3.09 26.93
C ASP A 639 43.59 -3.64 26.52
N GLU A 640 42.75 -4.01 27.50
CA GLU A 640 41.38 -4.45 27.25
C GLU A 640 40.54 -3.40 26.50
N ALA A 641 40.75 -2.10 26.79
CA ALA A 641 40.04 -1.02 26.10
C ALA A 641 40.47 -0.89 24.63
N LEU A 642 41.77 -1.04 24.34
CA LEU A 642 42.30 -1.04 22.98
C LEU A 642 41.84 -2.28 22.20
N GLU A 643 41.90 -3.47 22.81
CA GLU A 643 41.39 -4.69 22.19
C GLU A 643 39.89 -4.59 21.88
N ALA A 644 39.09 -4.14 22.85
CA ALA A 644 37.66 -3.96 22.66
C ALA A 644 37.32 -2.96 21.54
N PHE A 645 38.14 -1.91 21.36
CA PHE A 645 37.99 -0.97 20.25
C PHE A 645 38.20 -1.65 18.90
N PHE A 646 39.29 -2.40 18.71
CA PHE A 646 39.56 -3.09 17.44
C PHE A 646 38.60 -4.23 17.14
N LEU A 647 37.95 -4.80 18.15
CA LEU A 647 36.86 -5.77 17.99
C LEU A 647 35.55 -5.12 17.49
N LEU A 648 35.42 -3.78 17.55
CA LEU A 648 34.24 -3.12 17.00
C LEU A 648 34.21 -3.29 15.48
N PRO A 649 33.07 -3.76 14.93
CA PRO A 649 32.89 -3.86 13.50
C PRO A 649 32.63 -2.45 12.93
N ILE A 650 33.69 -1.67 12.69
CA ILE A 650 33.64 -0.34 12.07
C ILE A 650 34.76 -0.16 11.03
N SER A 651 34.54 0.67 10.00
CA SER A 651 35.53 0.99 8.96
C SER A 651 36.40 2.21 9.32
N ILE A 652 36.00 2.98 10.34
CA ILE A 652 36.55 4.30 10.70
C ILE A 652 37.57 4.21 11.85
N HIS A 653 38.14 3.02 12.10
CA HIS A 653 39.12 2.78 13.16
C HIS A 653 40.27 3.80 13.13
N ALA A 654 40.80 4.10 11.95
CA ALA A 654 41.92 5.01 11.79
C ALA A 654 41.64 6.44 12.26
N ALA A 655 40.41 6.95 12.05
CA ALA A 655 40.08 8.33 12.40
C ALA A 655 39.69 8.48 13.88
N LEU A 656 39.21 7.42 14.54
CA LEU A 656 38.74 7.46 15.93
C LEU A 656 39.78 6.95 16.95
N LEU A 657 40.80 6.22 16.49
CA LEU A 657 41.88 5.73 17.34
C LEU A 657 42.63 6.87 18.06
N PRO A 658 42.94 8.03 17.43
CA PRO A 658 43.57 9.15 18.13
C PRO A 658 42.77 9.62 19.37
N ASP A 659 41.44 9.75 19.25
CA ASP A 659 40.56 10.16 20.35
C ASP A 659 40.64 9.19 21.54
N LEU A 660 40.69 7.89 21.26
CA LEU A 660 40.87 6.87 22.29
C LEU A 660 42.27 6.95 22.93
N THR A 661 43.32 7.06 22.11
CA THR A 661 44.69 7.13 22.63
C THR A 661 44.94 8.39 23.46
N ASP A 662 44.42 9.55 23.08
CA ASP A 662 44.51 10.80 23.85
C ASP A 662 43.74 10.69 25.17
N GLY A 663 42.56 10.08 25.16
CA GLY A 663 41.79 9.80 26.37
C GLY A 663 42.56 8.89 27.36
N ILE A 664 43.15 7.81 26.85
CA ILE A 664 43.99 6.89 27.64
C ILE A 664 45.25 7.60 28.14
N ASP A 665 45.93 8.37 27.28
CA ASP A 665 47.16 9.10 27.63
C ASP A 665 46.90 10.10 28.78
N LYS A 666 45.78 10.81 28.75
CA LYS A 666 45.36 11.67 29.87
C LYS A 666 45.08 10.91 31.16
N CYS A 667 44.49 9.72 31.09
CA CYS A 667 44.25 8.87 32.28
C CYS A 667 45.57 8.39 32.90
N LEU A 668 46.52 7.98 32.06
CA LEU A 668 47.85 7.55 32.49
C LEU A 668 48.67 8.72 33.04
N GLN A 669 48.63 9.89 32.39
CA GLN A 669 49.24 11.12 32.91
C GLN A 669 48.68 11.49 34.29
N HIS A 670 47.36 11.35 34.49
CA HIS A 670 46.72 11.56 35.79
C HIS A 670 47.21 10.54 36.84
N TYR A 671 47.36 9.27 36.46
CA TYR A 671 47.96 8.26 37.33
C TYR A 671 49.38 8.66 37.76
N ILE A 672 50.24 9.04 36.80
CA ILE A 672 51.63 9.44 37.02
C ILE A 672 51.71 10.66 37.94
N SER A 673 50.86 11.66 37.72
CA SER A 673 50.78 12.87 38.54
C SER A 673 50.42 12.55 40.00
N LYS A 674 49.43 11.68 40.22
CA LYS A 674 49.02 11.24 41.56
C LYS A 674 50.06 10.34 42.23
N ALA A 675 50.70 9.43 41.50
CA ALA A 675 51.78 8.59 42.01
C ALA A 675 52.95 9.43 42.55
N LYS A 676 53.23 10.57 41.91
CA LYS A 676 54.25 11.52 42.35
C LYS A 676 53.80 12.37 43.55
N SER A 677 52.51 12.66 43.66
CA SER A 677 51.97 13.54 44.70
C SER A 677 52.34 13.05 46.12
N GLY A 678 52.67 14.00 47.00
CA GLY A 678 53.07 13.73 48.38
C GLY A 678 54.52 13.25 48.59
N CYS A 679 55.34 13.07 47.55
CA CYS A 679 56.73 12.62 47.69
C CYS A 679 57.73 13.69 48.18
N GLY A 680 57.25 14.91 48.44
CA GLY A 680 58.08 16.05 48.84
C GLY A 680 58.85 16.69 47.67
N THR A 681 59.12 17.99 47.80
CA THR A 681 60.02 18.73 46.91
C THR A 681 61.26 19.17 47.69
N ARG A 682 62.23 19.83 47.04
CA ARG A 682 63.44 20.33 47.71
C ARG A 682 63.14 21.16 48.97
N SER A 683 62.03 21.89 49.01
CA SER A 683 61.60 22.69 50.17
C SER A 683 60.95 21.87 51.30
N THR A 684 60.59 20.61 51.04
CA THR A 684 60.01 19.69 52.03
C THR A 684 61.09 19.03 52.90
N PHE A 685 62.26 18.77 52.32
CA PHE A 685 63.40 18.09 52.98
C PHE A 685 64.47 19.07 53.50
N VAL A 686 64.27 20.37 53.35
CA VAL A 686 65.15 21.41 53.91
C VAL A 686 64.40 22.10 55.05
N PRO A 687 64.84 21.99 56.31
CA PRO A 687 64.17 22.65 57.42
C PRO A 687 64.16 24.16 57.24
N SER A 688 63.03 24.80 57.55
CA SER A 688 62.94 26.26 57.51
C SER A 688 63.92 26.87 58.53
N MET A 689 64.69 27.88 58.12
CA MET A 689 65.63 28.53 59.03
C MET A 689 64.88 29.06 60.26
N PRO A 690 65.37 28.81 61.50
CA PRO A 690 64.75 29.35 62.70
C PRO A 690 64.65 30.87 62.61
N ALA A 691 63.49 31.44 63.00
CA ALA A 691 63.35 32.89 63.04
C ALA A 691 64.38 33.49 64.03
N LEU A 692 65.20 34.43 63.55
CA LEU A 692 66.22 35.13 64.34
C LEU A 692 65.55 35.84 65.53
N THR A 693 65.63 35.24 66.72
CA THR A 693 65.17 35.84 67.98
C THR A 693 66.34 36.62 68.59
N ARG A 694 66.40 37.92 68.30
CA ARG A 694 67.37 38.83 68.92
C ARG A 694 66.93 39.15 70.36
N CYS A 695 67.73 38.72 71.34
CA CYS A 695 67.59 39.10 72.75
C CYS A 695 67.68 40.63 72.92
N SER A 696 66.75 41.24 73.66
CA SER A 696 66.83 42.65 74.07
C SER A 696 67.20 42.75 75.55
N ALA A 697 68.36 43.37 75.84
CA ALA A 697 68.68 43.91 77.16
C ALA A 697 68.17 45.36 77.24
N ARG A 698 67.48 45.69 78.34
CA ARG A 698 66.71 46.91 78.62
C ARG A 698 67.60 48.13 78.96
N SER A 699 67.25 49.35 78.50
CA SER A 699 66.99 50.56 79.35
C SER A 699 66.86 51.91 78.59
N LYS A 700 65.70 52.58 78.80
CA LYS A 700 65.34 54.03 78.93
C LYS A 700 65.90 55.10 77.98
N LEU A 701 65.01 55.83 77.28
CA LEU A 701 64.57 57.21 77.60
C LEU A 701 63.50 57.72 76.60
N SER A 702 62.71 58.66 77.10
CA SER A 702 61.44 59.27 76.67
C SER A 702 61.49 60.16 75.42
N GLY A 703 60.35 60.32 74.72
CA GLY A 703 60.17 61.45 73.79
C GLY A 703 59.05 61.38 72.74
N VAL A 704 57.80 61.61 73.15
CA VAL A 704 56.75 62.48 72.55
C VAL A 704 56.41 62.42 71.02
N PHE A 705 55.10 62.47 70.74
CA PHE A 705 54.37 62.85 69.51
C PHE A 705 53.75 61.76 68.59
N LYS A 706 52.52 61.40 68.98
CA LYS A 706 51.24 61.45 68.24
C LYS A 706 51.12 60.90 66.80
N LYS A 707 49.99 60.15 66.69
CA LYS A 707 48.96 60.11 65.61
C LYS A 707 49.10 58.90 64.67
N LYS A 708 48.39 57.78 64.92
CA LYS A 708 46.96 57.46 64.67
C LYS A 708 46.80 56.80 63.30
N GLU A 709 46.57 55.49 63.26
CA GLU A 709 45.39 54.87 62.64
C GLU A 709 45.26 53.36 62.93
N LYS A 710 44.04 52.86 62.78
CA LYS A 710 43.41 51.73 63.50
C LYS A 710 43.81 50.33 63.00
N PHE A 711 43.91 49.42 63.97
CA PHE A 711 43.71 47.98 63.86
C PHE A 711 42.21 47.61 63.93
N GLN A 712 41.81 46.56 63.21
CA GLN A 712 40.76 45.60 63.60
C GLN A 712 41.34 44.19 63.42
N ILE A 713 41.76 43.55 64.51
CA ILE A 713 41.07 42.44 65.20
C ILE A 713 41.07 41.14 64.37
N ALA A 714 42.02 40.29 64.73
CA ALA A 714 41.96 38.85 64.58
C ALA A 714 40.89 38.27 65.50
N GLN A 715 40.09 37.35 64.97
CA GLN A 715 39.41 36.33 65.77
C GLN A 715 39.99 34.96 65.43
N SER A 716 40.60 34.34 66.44
CA SER A 716 40.86 32.90 66.48
C SER A 716 39.60 32.15 66.91
N ARG A 717 39.42 30.93 66.39
CA ARG A 717 39.01 29.68 67.10
C ARG A 717 38.83 28.59 66.02
N LYS A 718 39.81 27.71 65.81
CA LYS A 718 40.05 26.41 66.48
C LYS A 718 38.84 25.47 66.51
N SER A 719 39.02 24.28 65.92
CA SER A 719 38.45 23.02 66.38
C SER A 719 39.47 21.90 66.13
N GLN A 720 39.86 21.22 67.21
CA GLN A 720 40.67 20.01 67.25
C GLN A 720 39.79 18.79 66.97
N VAL A 721 40.29 17.80 66.21
CA VAL A 721 40.13 16.38 66.52
C VAL A 721 41.44 15.68 66.17
N GLY A 722 41.98 14.92 67.12
CA GLY A 722 43.19 14.16 66.95
C GLY A 722 42.98 12.90 66.11
N THR A 723 43.88 12.69 65.16
CA THR A 723 44.39 11.37 64.81
C THR A 723 45.91 11.50 64.73
N THR A 724 46.58 10.86 65.67
CA THR A 724 47.98 10.50 65.59
C THR A 724 48.22 9.73 64.29
N ASN A 725 48.89 10.36 63.33
CA ASN A 725 49.78 9.69 62.37
C ASN A 725 50.89 10.68 62.03
N GLY A 726 52.02 10.52 62.72
CA GLY A 726 53.28 11.14 62.30
C GLY A 726 53.70 10.62 60.92
N ASN A 727 54.60 11.37 60.30
CA ASN A 727 55.29 11.10 59.03
C ASN A 727 54.51 11.40 57.74
N GLY A 728 54.51 12.67 57.35
CA GLY A 728 54.25 13.08 55.96
C GLY A 728 55.40 12.80 54.98
N SER A 729 56.31 11.86 55.25
CA SER A 729 57.41 11.52 54.34
C SER A 729 57.45 10.01 54.03
N PHE A 730 57.16 9.64 52.78
CA PHE A 730 57.25 8.25 52.29
C PHE A 730 58.67 7.70 52.45
N GLY A 731 58.85 6.51 53.02
CA GLY A 731 60.18 5.89 53.16
C GLY A 731 60.89 5.69 51.82
N ILE A 732 62.23 5.60 51.86
CA ILE A 732 63.08 5.37 50.67
C ILE A 732 62.58 4.16 49.85
N PRO A 733 62.22 3.01 50.46
CA PRO A 733 61.72 1.87 49.69
C PRO A 733 60.42 2.16 48.91
N GLN A 734 59.49 2.93 49.48
CA GLN A 734 58.25 3.34 48.80
C GLN A 734 58.51 4.32 47.65
N LEU A 735 59.50 5.22 47.78
CA LEU A 735 59.93 6.10 46.69
C LEU A 735 60.58 5.32 45.54
N CYS A 736 61.43 4.33 45.85
CA CYS A 736 61.99 3.42 44.84
C CYS A 736 60.90 2.60 44.14
N CYS A 737 59.89 2.11 44.86
CA CYS A 737 58.73 1.43 44.29
C CYS A 737 58.00 2.33 43.27
N ARG A 738 57.80 3.60 43.57
CA ARG A 738 57.21 4.60 42.65
C ARG A 738 58.08 4.85 41.43
N ILE A 739 59.40 4.97 41.58
CA ILE A 739 60.34 5.12 40.46
C ILE A 739 60.25 3.92 39.51
N ASN A 740 60.30 2.70 40.06
CA ASN A 740 60.17 1.46 39.30
C ASN A 740 58.81 1.38 38.59
N THR A 741 57.75 1.84 39.24
CA THR A 741 56.40 1.91 38.66
C THR A 741 56.34 2.82 37.43
N LEU A 742 56.93 4.01 37.51
CA LEU A 742 56.98 4.94 36.36
C LEU A 742 57.85 4.39 35.22
N GLN A 743 58.95 3.70 35.56
CA GLN A 743 59.80 3.06 34.56
C GLN A 743 59.08 1.90 33.86
N HIS A 744 58.33 1.08 34.61
CA HIS A 744 57.51 0.00 34.07
C HIS A 744 56.43 0.53 33.12
N ILE A 745 55.66 1.55 33.55
CA ILE A 745 54.66 2.20 32.69
C ILE A 745 55.31 2.71 31.41
N ARG A 746 56.47 3.39 31.49
CA ARG A 746 57.17 3.91 30.31
C ARG A 746 57.53 2.81 29.30
N THR A 747 58.00 1.65 29.76
CA THR A 747 58.32 0.52 28.88
C THR A 747 57.08 -0.08 28.22
N GLU A 748 55.97 -0.17 28.95
CA GLU A 748 54.71 -0.71 28.42
C GLU A 748 54.02 0.23 27.42
N LEU A 749 54.20 1.56 27.55
CA LEU A 749 53.65 2.51 26.56
C LEU A 749 54.23 2.31 25.15
N ASP A 750 55.54 2.05 25.05
CA ASP A 750 56.19 1.74 23.77
C ASP A 750 55.63 0.46 23.14
N PHE A 751 55.27 -0.53 23.96
CA PHE A 751 54.67 -1.77 23.49
C PHE A 751 53.21 -1.57 23.04
N LEU A 752 52.42 -0.83 23.82
CA LEU A 752 51.03 -0.48 23.49
C LEU A 752 50.94 0.30 22.17
N ALA A 753 51.81 1.28 21.96
CA ALA A 753 51.86 2.06 20.72
C ALA A 753 52.15 1.17 19.49
N LYS A 754 53.17 0.32 19.57
CA LYS A 754 53.54 -0.62 18.48
C LYS A 754 52.40 -1.59 18.15
N ARG A 755 51.72 -2.09 19.18
CA ARG A 755 50.60 -3.04 19.02
C ARG A 755 49.36 -2.38 18.43
N ALA A 756 49.03 -1.15 18.85
CA ALA A 756 47.93 -0.39 18.25
C ALA A 756 48.15 -0.13 16.75
N ILE A 757 49.39 0.20 16.34
CA ILE A 757 49.77 0.35 14.93
C ILE A 757 49.63 -0.97 14.17
N ALA A 758 50.08 -2.09 14.77
CA ALA A 758 49.98 -3.41 14.14
C ALA A 758 48.51 -3.84 13.94
N ASN A 759 47.62 -3.55 14.89
CA ASN A 759 46.19 -3.84 14.77
C ASN A 759 45.51 -2.93 13.75
N LEU A 760 45.90 -1.65 13.68
CA LEU A 760 45.37 -0.73 12.67
C LEU A 760 45.70 -1.18 11.24
N ARG A 761 46.92 -1.71 11.01
CA ARG A 761 47.34 -2.27 9.71
C ARG A 761 46.59 -3.54 9.31
N LYS A 762 46.02 -4.27 10.28
CA LYS A 762 45.19 -5.46 10.03
C LYS A 762 43.73 -5.12 9.72
N SER A 763 43.26 -3.95 10.13
CA SER A 763 41.92 -3.46 9.79
C SER A 763 41.90 -2.89 8.38
N GLU A 764 40.90 -3.27 7.58
CA GLU A 764 40.65 -2.77 6.22
C GLU A 764 40.25 -1.27 6.21
N SER A 765 41.18 -0.37 6.53
CA SER A 765 40.99 1.07 6.42
C SER A 765 41.81 1.64 5.28
N THR A 766 41.24 2.53 4.49
CA THR A 766 41.81 3.04 3.23
C THR A 766 42.91 4.11 3.42
N HIS A 767 43.31 4.42 4.64
CA HIS A 767 44.19 5.57 4.95
C HIS A 767 45.33 5.26 5.95
N VAL A 768 45.94 4.08 5.84
CA VAL A 768 46.90 3.54 6.82
C VAL A 768 48.20 4.36 6.91
N ASP A 769 48.71 4.90 5.81
CA ASP A 769 50.10 5.41 5.77
C ASP A 769 50.27 6.80 6.40
N SER A 770 49.31 7.71 6.24
CA SER A 770 49.40 9.07 6.80
C SER A 770 49.15 9.15 8.32
N ILE A 771 48.39 8.20 8.88
CA ILE A 771 48.04 8.19 10.31
C ILE A 771 49.04 7.34 11.09
N ALA A 772 49.65 6.32 10.48
CA ALA A 772 50.74 5.56 11.08
C ALA A 772 51.94 6.45 11.48
N ASP A 773 52.26 7.48 10.70
CA ASP A 773 53.30 8.47 11.03
C ASP A 773 52.90 9.41 12.20
N GLY A 774 51.61 9.75 12.32
CA GLY A 774 51.07 10.51 13.46
C GLY A 774 51.00 9.68 14.74
N MET A 775 50.74 8.38 14.63
CA MET A 775 50.68 7.42 15.73
C MET A 775 52.06 7.14 16.35
N GLY A 776 53.16 7.50 15.67
CA GLY A 776 54.50 7.55 16.26
C GLY A 776 54.63 8.49 17.48
N LYS A 777 53.59 9.30 17.72
CA LYS A 777 53.42 10.23 18.86
C LYS A 777 52.39 9.77 19.91
N ALA A 778 51.88 8.53 19.82
CA ALA A 778 50.93 8.02 20.80
C ALA A 778 51.56 7.93 22.20
N PHE A 779 50.80 8.34 23.22
CA PHE A 779 51.24 8.36 24.63
C PHE A 779 52.40 9.31 24.97
N GLU A 780 52.66 10.33 24.15
CA GLU A 780 53.72 11.32 24.37
C GLU A 780 53.61 12.03 25.73
N LEU A 781 52.40 12.38 26.17
CA LEU A 781 52.21 13.10 27.44
C LEU A 781 52.59 12.22 28.63
N SER A 782 52.18 10.95 28.63
CA SER A 782 52.53 9.99 29.67
C SER A 782 54.01 9.62 29.65
N ALA A 783 54.61 9.44 28.46
CA ALA A 783 56.03 9.15 28.33
C ALA A 783 56.89 10.29 28.91
N ALA A 784 56.55 11.55 28.58
CA ALA A 784 57.21 12.73 29.12
C ALA A 784 56.97 12.87 30.65
N ALA A 785 55.74 12.66 31.11
CA ALA A 785 55.40 12.71 32.53
C ALA A 785 56.12 11.63 33.36
N CYS A 786 56.31 10.43 32.82
CA CYS A 786 57.13 9.38 33.44
C CYS A 786 58.59 9.82 33.56
N ALA A 787 59.19 10.35 32.50
CA ALA A 787 60.58 10.80 32.52
C ALA A 787 60.79 11.94 33.54
N GLU A 788 59.90 12.93 33.56
CA GLU A 788 59.93 14.02 34.54
C GLU A 788 59.69 13.50 35.97
N GLY A 789 58.70 12.60 36.13
CA GLY A 789 58.35 11.99 37.42
C GLY A 789 59.49 11.19 38.02
N ILE A 790 60.17 10.36 37.24
CA ILE A 790 61.37 9.63 37.65
C ILE A 790 62.46 10.60 38.11
N GLN A 791 62.74 11.65 37.32
CA GLN A 791 63.75 12.64 37.69
C GLN A 791 63.42 13.34 39.03
N GLN A 792 62.16 13.67 39.25
CA GLN A 792 61.70 14.32 40.49
C GLN A 792 61.75 13.38 41.70
N LEU A 793 61.33 12.13 41.54
CA LEU A 793 61.40 11.12 42.59
C LEU A 793 62.84 10.73 42.93
N CYS A 794 63.74 10.64 41.95
CA CYS A 794 65.17 10.42 42.20
C CYS A 794 65.77 11.58 43.02
N LYS A 795 65.43 12.84 42.68
CA LYS A 795 65.84 14.01 43.46
C LYS A 795 65.30 13.96 44.89
N ALA A 796 64.01 13.65 45.06
CA ALA A 796 63.38 13.53 46.38
C ALA A 796 64.03 12.40 47.22
N THR A 797 64.31 11.25 46.60
CA THR A 797 65.01 10.13 47.25
C THR A 797 66.41 10.53 47.71
N ALA A 798 67.17 11.23 46.87
CA ALA A 798 68.50 11.72 47.23
C ALA A 798 68.47 12.74 48.39
N TYR A 799 67.50 13.66 48.40
CA TYR A 799 67.33 14.60 49.51
C TYR A 799 66.91 13.90 50.80
N LYS A 800 66.07 12.87 50.72
CA LYS A 800 65.66 12.07 51.87
C LYS A 800 66.79 11.19 52.42
N GLU A 801 67.67 10.66 51.56
CA GLU A 801 68.89 9.97 51.98
C GLU A 801 69.87 10.94 52.68
N LEU A 802 70.01 12.17 52.17
CA LEU A 802 70.80 13.22 52.82
C LEU A 802 70.24 13.60 54.20
N GLU A 803 68.91 13.76 54.32
CA GLU A 803 68.23 14.00 55.59
C GLU A 803 68.48 12.84 56.58
N HIS A 804 68.26 11.60 56.16
CA HIS A 804 68.55 10.41 56.98
C HIS A 804 70.03 10.33 57.37
N TYR A 805 70.96 10.65 56.46
CA TYR A 805 72.39 10.66 56.76
C TYR A 805 72.77 11.75 57.78
N LEU A 806 72.16 12.93 57.69
CA LEU A 806 72.37 14.03 58.64
C LEU A 806 71.74 13.74 60.00
N GLU A 807 70.55 13.12 60.04
CA GLU A 807 69.91 12.68 61.29
C GLU A 807 70.72 11.58 62.00
N VAL A 808 71.20 10.57 61.27
CA VAL A 808 72.06 9.51 61.82
C VAL A 808 73.40 10.05 62.32
N LYS A 809 73.90 11.16 61.76
CA LYS A 809 75.15 11.80 62.19
C LYS A 809 74.95 12.76 63.38
N ALA A 810 73.71 13.20 63.62
CA ALA A 810 73.34 14.09 64.73
C ALA A 810 72.91 13.32 66.00
N ALA A 811 72.53 12.04 65.86
CA ALA A 811 72.37 11.06 66.93
C ALA A 811 73.72 10.42 67.30
#